data_AF-A0A3D3JHF4-F1
#
_entry.id   AF-A0A3D3JHF4-F1
#
_cell.length_a   1.000
_cell.length_b   1.000
_cell.length_c   1.000
_cell.angle_alpha   90.00
_cell.angle_beta   90.00
_cell.angle_gamma   90.00
#
_symmetry.space_group_name_H-M   'P 1'
#
loop_
_entity.id
_entity.type
_entity.pdbx_description
1 polymer ?
#
loop_
_entity_poly.entity_id
_entity_poly.type
_entity_poly.pdbx_seq_one_letter_code
_entity_poly.pdbx_strand_id
1 'polypeptide(L)'
;MKGRLLLLALVTGLATSFAWAGDGKDGEDVQRKSGTKTPVASYPLPFVLNGDNSRTQPPISTGYYFVDSDDEAPDFWRPDPTLFVDTLTEPGTWRRIVSGPNQIPSSYWTNSSLNTFGGHAYFRNPGNMQDSTDDAFAGPISIGFPFYFNGVRYDSFYVSTNGLIALSNRRYFYEYDNNGFPTNRVRLEVAPGLVSVYDPMSDDTRGRTGSFSSPNAADINDATGDDFGYTYVACGNAPGTATAGIRTKTNQRLDQLSWGGGITPALIAPFWDDLQVSVYNTENNAVDDFGRVYYKRSPANDKLTVYFVNLTPIGAKTSRVGPVQHNITFQPNNRPGIGEHYRYSGQVTLNRNDSSVVIQYENFLGQAPRNHPQPHAATVWMRCNSTVGVVGPARRLNWNGAPNAMPAITALTYEAPKYRQSTEYLYNVETATDGGVRATSRRNDDALTPKNFLAIKFKQWKNFLRVINVFYRVHPLNNNAPLNFSQIIPTAQANNYELLAGDLRLGAIQPVAIVQHLTNDVQGPQGVNYTRQGTNFKVRFRIINEATGKIVYNTSKAVTDANLRDSALSGVQRCDINGVNRPYQPAGTFVMPYEFVKVTFPPFEPNEFIDDQIGRMLMSVIAEPRDSVNNLLGDEWPFDDTTGLRLFVMRRLAEFNDDVGEFHIVGGAAMPSVLKWVNIEADVVDGDEITNNPPPPRLEYSAANNENIRLKSPVIRMNRYNLGGTDIPPNGQYGGDELRSFPVNLNRRQNAVLSISYQRAGKLTGGIGRGFSDNRLVGPEHRVDATVTAVNSIRFIRNPDEL
;
A
#
# COMPACT_ATOMS: atom_id res chain seq x y z
N MET A 1 -49.09 4.85 31.60
CA MET A 1 -48.25 4.04 30.66
C MET A 1 -47.78 4.83 29.43
N LYS A 2 -47.30 6.09 29.58
CA LYS A 2 -46.74 6.87 28.45
C LYS A 2 -45.36 7.50 28.73
N GLY A 3 -44.88 7.47 29.99
CA GLY A 3 -43.58 8.02 30.37
C GLY A 3 -42.38 7.05 30.30
N ARG A 4 -42.62 5.73 30.27
CA ARG A 4 -41.54 4.72 30.22
C ARG A 4 -41.09 4.33 28.80
N LEU A 5 -41.90 4.63 27.78
CA LEU A 5 -41.55 4.40 26.37
C LEU A 5 -40.67 5.52 25.79
N LEU A 6 -40.82 6.77 26.28
CA LEU A 6 -39.94 7.87 25.88
C LEU A 6 -38.52 7.72 26.45
N LEU A 7 -38.39 7.17 27.67
CA LEU A 7 -37.07 6.92 28.26
C LEU A 7 -36.36 5.74 27.59
N LEU A 8 -37.10 4.73 27.10
CA LEU A 8 -36.52 3.61 26.36
C LEU A 8 -36.08 4.04 24.95
N ALA A 9 -36.81 4.94 24.30
CA ALA A 9 -36.41 5.53 23.01
C ALA A 9 -35.24 6.52 23.13
N LEU A 10 -35.07 7.19 24.28
CA LEU A 10 -33.92 8.05 24.53
C LEU A 10 -32.65 7.26 24.87
N VAL A 11 -32.79 6.07 25.48
CA VAL A 11 -31.67 5.19 25.85
C VAL A 11 -31.24 4.29 24.68
N THR A 12 -32.13 3.96 23.73
CA THR A 12 -31.73 3.31 22.46
C THR A 12 -31.31 4.30 21.36
N GLY A 13 -31.57 5.60 21.53
CA GLY A 13 -31.06 6.68 20.66
C GLY A 13 -29.62 7.12 20.96
N LEU A 14 -29.01 6.60 22.03
CA LEU A 14 -27.57 6.70 22.34
C LEU A 14 -26.83 5.43 21.88
N ALA A 15 -27.24 4.87 20.73
CA ALA A 15 -26.34 4.01 19.99
C ALA A 15 -25.19 4.90 19.50
N THR A 16 -24.08 4.82 20.23
CA THR A 16 -22.74 5.19 19.82
C THR A 16 -22.63 5.18 18.30
N SER A 17 -22.65 6.35 17.68
CA SER A 17 -22.02 6.53 16.39
C SER A 17 -20.54 6.28 16.63
N PHE A 18 -20.14 5.01 16.55
CA PHE A 18 -18.77 4.69 16.22
C PHE A 18 -18.54 5.41 14.90
N ALA A 19 -17.86 6.54 14.97
CA ALA A 19 -17.32 7.21 13.81
C ALA A 19 -16.50 6.15 13.09
N TRP A 20 -17.05 5.61 12.01
CA TRP A 20 -16.27 4.88 11.05
C TRP A 20 -15.32 5.91 10.44
N ALA A 21 -14.13 6.00 11.02
CA ALA A 21 -12.95 6.44 10.29
C ALA A 21 -12.68 5.36 9.24
N GLY A 22 -13.50 5.36 8.19
CA GLY A 22 -13.14 4.71 6.95
C GLY A 22 -11.89 5.41 6.44
N ASP A 23 -10.91 4.62 6.02
CA ASP A 23 -9.83 5.09 5.19
C ASP A 23 -10.47 5.62 3.91
N GLY A 24 -10.84 6.91 3.88
CA GLY A 24 -11.51 7.57 2.75
C GLY A 24 -10.61 7.71 1.52
N LYS A 25 -9.64 6.79 1.36
CA LYS A 25 -8.84 6.55 0.17
C LYS A 25 -9.56 5.48 -0.65
N ASP A 26 -10.82 5.76 -1.00
CA ASP A 26 -11.66 4.86 -1.79
C ASP A 26 -11.08 4.71 -3.21
N GLY A 27 -10.19 3.72 -3.39
CA GLY A 27 -9.83 3.17 -4.70
C GLY A 27 -8.51 3.61 -5.33
N GLU A 28 -7.68 4.40 -4.64
CA GLU A 28 -6.37 4.86 -5.14
C GLU A 28 -5.18 4.41 -4.25
N ASP A 29 -5.37 3.39 -3.41
CA ASP A 29 -4.26 2.79 -2.66
C ASP A 29 -3.37 1.97 -3.61
N VAL A 30 -2.39 2.68 -4.19
CA VAL A 30 -1.36 2.12 -5.07
C VAL A 30 -0.54 1.04 -4.35
N GLN A 31 -0.35 1.15 -3.03
CA GLN A 31 0.49 0.24 -2.24
C GLN A 31 -0.34 -0.78 -1.46
N ARG A 32 0.02 -2.06 -1.55
CA ARG A 32 -0.81 -3.16 -1.05
C ARG A 32 -0.09 -4.09 -0.08
N LYS A 33 -0.86 -4.67 0.85
CA LYS A 33 -0.47 -5.76 1.77
C LYS A 33 -1.39 -6.97 1.63
N SER A 34 -0.96 -8.11 2.17
CA SER A 34 -1.77 -9.33 2.25
C SER A 34 -3.05 -9.10 3.07
N GLY A 35 -4.22 -9.33 2.45
CA GLY A 35 -5.55 -9.24 3.07
C GLY A 35 -6.52 -10.36 2.65
N THR A 36 -7.71 -10.43 3.25
CA THR A 36 -8.74 -11.49 3.10
C THR A 36 -9.73 -11.29 1.94
N LYS A 37 -9.53 -10.31 1.04
CA LYS A 37 -10.18 -10.15 -0.31
C LYS A 37 -10.03 -8.76 -0.93
N THR A 38 -9.41 -7.85 -0.22
CA THR A 38 -8.97 -6.52 -0.67
C THR A 38 -7.62 -6.31 0.03
N PRO A 39 -6.63 -5.60 -0.54
CA PRO A 39 -5.48 -5.13 0.21
C PRO A 39 -5.96 -4.61 1.55
N VAL A 40 -5.52 -5.28 2.62
CA VAL A 40 -5.72 -4.70 3.94
C VAL A 40 -4.87 -3.43 3.94
N ALA A 41 -5.47 -2.37 4.45
CA ALA A 41 -4.87 -1.05 4.55
C ALA A 41 -3.40 -1.13 4.98
N SER A 42 -2.63 -0.09 4.67
CA SER A 42 -1.17 0.00 4.82
C SER A 42 -0.53 -0.48 6.15
N TYR A 43 -1.29 -0.82 7.18
CA TYR A 43 -0.82 -1.12 8.53
C TYR A 43 -0.40 -2.59 8.73
N PRO A 44 0.58 -2.87 9.59
CA PRO A 44 1.02 -4.24 9.88
C PRO A 44 0.13 -4.93 10.91
N LEU A 45 -0.60 -5.99 10.54
CA LEU A 45 -1.48 -6.67 11.49
C LEU A 45 -0.74 -7.51 12.55
N PRO A 46 -1.26 -7.60 13.80
CA PRO A 46 -2.43 -6.90 14.37
C PRO A 46 -2.23 -5.40 14.76
N PHE A 47 -2.45 -4.47 13.82
CA PHE A 47 -2.49 -3.03 14.08
C PHE A 47 -3.92 -2.63 14.38
N VAL A 48 -4.15 -1.94 15.48
CA VAL A 48 -5.43 -1.28 15.76
C VAL A 48 -5.46 0.00 14.93
N LEU A 49 -6.21 -0.05 13.82
CA LEU A 49 -6.39 1.09 12.92
C LEU A 49 -6.95 2.32 13.65
N ASN A 50 -7.89 2.07 14.57
CA ASN A 50 -8.70 3.09 15.22
C ASN A 50 -8.36 3.28 16.71
N GLY A 51 -7.11 3.06 17.13
CA GLY A 51 -6.74 3.14 18.54
C GLY A 51 -5.24 3.09 18.83
N ASP A 52 -4.88 3.22 20.11
CA ASP A 52 -3.49 3.12 20.55
C ASP A 52 -2.97 1.69 20.35
N ASN A 53 -1.82 1.56 19.68
CA ASN A 53 -1.19 0.26 19.48
C ASN A 53 -0.30 -0.08 20.68
N SER A 54 -0.52 -1.26 21.28
CA SER A 54 0.32 -1.69 22.39
C SER A 54 1.72 -2.03 21.90
N ARG A 55 2.72 -1.44 22.55
CA ARG A 55 4.14 -1.74 22.31
C ARG A 55 4.53 -3.18 22.67
N THR A 56 3.71 -3.85 23.47
CA THR A 56 3.96 -5.24 23.88
C THR A 56 3.36 -6.26 22.91
N GLN A 57 2.48 -5.84 22.00
CA GLN A 57 1.83 -6.71 21.02
C GLN A 57 2.67 -6.88 19.74
N PRO A 58 2.61 -8.05 19.08
CA PRO A 58 3.53 -8.43 18.00
C PRO A 58 3.22 -7.90 16.57
N PRO A 59 2.89 -6.61 16.37
CA PRO A 59 3.16 -6.02 15.06
C PRO A 59 3.62 -4.56 15.14
N ILE A 60 4.92 -4.34 14.98
CA ILE A 60 5.50 -3.00 14.98
C ILE A 60 6.50 -2.84 13.83
N SER A 61 6.31 -3.57 12.74
CA SER A 61 7.14 -3.41 11.55
C SER A 61 6.21 -3.26 10.38
N THR A 62 6.42 -2.26 9.54
CA THR A 62 5.65 -1.97 8.34
C THR A 62 5.59 -3.15 7.37
N GLY A 63 6.37 -4.22 7.52
CA GLY A 63 6.29 -5.40 6.64
C GLY A 63 6.68 -5.05 5.20
N TYR A 64 6.37 -5.94 4.26
CA TYR A 64 6.54 -5.66 2.84
C TYR A 64 5.25 -5.06 2.27
N TYR A 65 5.41 -4.11 1.36
CA TYR A 65 4.37 -3.67 0.44
C TYR A 65 4.70 -4.20 -0.94
N PHE A 66 3.66 -4.43 -1.74
CA PHE A 66 3.85 -4.75 -3.13
C PHE A 66 3.16 -3.75 -4.05
N VAL A 67 3.77 -3.61 -5.22
CA VAL A 67 3.23 -2.92 -6.40
C VAL A 67 3.62 -3.73 -7.61
N ASP A 68 2.70 -3.86 -8.56
CA ASP A 68 2.96 -4.49 -9.84
C ASP A 68 3.20 -3.45 -10.95
N SER A 69 3.67 -3.91 -12.10
CA SER A 69 4.01 -3.05 -13.23
C SER A 69 2.82 -2.35 -13.89
N ASP A 70 1.58 -2.79 -13.61
CA ASP A 70 0.36 -2.21 -14.17
C ASP A 70 -0.26 -1.13 -13.25
N ASP A 71 0.24 -1.02 -12.02
CA ASP A 71 -0.24 -0.07 -11.03
C ASP A 71 0.12 1.39 -11.37
N GLU A 72 -0.73 2.32 -10.94
CA GLU A 72 -0.55 3.77 -11.07
C GLU A 72 0.40 4.31 -9.99
N ALA A 73 1.58 3.69 -9.87
CA ALA A 73 2.62 4.07 -8.92
C ALA A 73 3.69 4.97 -9.55
N PRO A 74 4.34 5.84 -8.75
CA PRO A 74 5.50 6.60 -9.22
C PRO A 74 6.59 5.70 -9.79
N ASP A 75 7.31 6.18 -10.82
CA ASP A 75 8.30 5.39 -11.55
C ASP A 75 9.45 4.84 -10.70
N PHE A 76 9.85 5.55 -9.64
CA PHE A 76 10.88 5.06 -8.72
C PHE A 76 10.42 3.83 -7.90
N TRP A 77 9.10 3.62 -7.83
CA TRP A 77 8.47 2.56 -7.05
C TRP A 77 7.95 1.42 -7.92
N ARG A 78 7.34 1.74 -9.05
CA ARG A 78 6.83 0.77 -10.01
C ARG A 78 7.96 -0.09 -10.56
N PRO A 79 7.85 -1.43 -10.55
CA PRO A 79 8.82 -2.27 -11.22
C PRO A 79 8.75 -2.07 -12.73
N ASP A 80 9.91 -2.08 -13.38
CA ASP A 80 10.02 -1.96 -14.84
C ASP A 80 10.23 -3.36 -15.46
N PRO A 81 9.24 -3.88 -16.24
CA PRO A 81 9.35 -5.16 -16.92
C PRO A 81 10.46 -5.23 -17.99
N THR A 82 11.03 -4.11 -18.41
CA THR A 82 12.13 -4.09 -19.39
C THR A 82 13.48 -4.43 -18.77
N LEU A 83 13.58 -4.44 -17.43
CA LEU A 83 14.80 -4.80 -16.69
C LEU A 83 15.06 -6.31 -16.61
N PHE A 84 14.30 -7.12 -17.35
CA PHE A 84 14.56 -8.55 -17.46
C PHE A 84 15.94 -8.79 -18.09
N VAL A 85 16.76 -9.64 -17.49
CA VAL A 85 18.10 -9.93 -18.00
C VAL A 85 18.19 -11.39 -18.42
N ASP A 86 18.32 -11.67 -19.71
CA ASP A 86 18.54 -13.04 -20.18
C ASP A 86 19.98 -13.53 -19.90
N THR A 87 20.15 -14.84 -19.86
CA THR A 87 21.40 -15.60 -19.79
C THR A 87 22.41 -15.26 -20.91
N LEU A 88 21.93 -14.75 -22.04
CA LEU A 88 22.79 -14.25 -23.13
C LEU A 88 23.48 -12.91 -22.79
N THR A 89 22.93 -12.16 -21.83
CA THR A 89 23.50 -10.90 -21.35
C THR A 89 24.49 -11.17 -20.22
N GLU A 90 25.76 -10.83 -20.47
CA GLU A 90 26.89 -11.12 -19.58
C GLU A 90 26.99 -12.62 -19.23
N PRO A 91 27.13 -13.50 -20.23
CA PRO A 91 27.01 -14.96 -20.04
C PRO A 91 28.02 -15.52 -19.04
N GLY A 92 29.19 -14.90 -18.90
CA GLY A 92 30.22 -15.29 -17.93
C GLY A 92 29.83 -15.09 -16.46
N THR A 93 28.80 -14.29 -16.17
CA THR A 93 28.31 -13.99 -14.81
C THR A 93 27.21 -14.94 -14.34
N TRP A 94 26.53 -15.59 -15.27
CA TRP A 94 25.50 -16.58 -14.97
C TRP A 94 26.12 -17.90 -14.51
N ARG A 95 25.50 -18.52 -13.52
CA ARG A 95 25.88 -19.83 -12.99
C ARG A 95 24.66 -20.72 -12.96
N ARG A 96 24.81 -21.93 -13.49
CA ARG A 96 23.75 -22.94 -13.51
C ARG A 96 23.72 -23.67 -12.17
N ILE A 97 22.52 -23.86 -11.63
CA ILE A 97 22.27 -24.86 -10.59
C ILE A 97 22.11 -26.20 -11.30
N VAL A 98 23.02 -27.14 -11.04
CA VAL A 98 22.99 -28.44 -11.72
C VAL A 98 21.92 -29.35 -11.13
N SER A 99 21.36 -30.25 -11.94
CA SER A 99 20.26 -31.10 -11.47
C SER A 99 20.68 -32.19 -10.49
N GLY A 100 21.98 -32.41 -10.22
CA GLY A 100 22.39 -33.32 -9.16
C GLY A 100 23.87 -33.20 -8.76
N PRO A 101 24.24 -33.64 -7.54
CA PRO A 101 25.61 -33.51 -7.02
C PRO A 101 26.65 -34.24 -7.85
N ASN A 102 26.27 -35.37 -8.46
CA ASN A 102 27.17 -36.29 -9.16
C ASN A 102 27.46 -35.88 -10.61
N GLN A 103 26.86 -34.79 -11.10
CA GLN A 103 27.17 -34.26 -12.43
C GLN A 103 28.53 -33.57 -12.50
N ILE A 104 29.07 -33.16 -11.35
CA ILE A 104 30.38 -32.54 -11.21
C ILE A 104 31.16 -33.34 -10.16
N PRO A 105 32.48 -33.55 -10.32
CA PRO A 105 33.29 -34.23 -9.31
C PRO A 105 33.13 -33.63 -7.91
N SER A 106 33.10 -34.47 -6.88
CA SER A 106 32.89 -34.03 -5.48
C SER A 106 33.91 -32.99 -5.00
N SER A 107 35.14 -33.04 -5.54
CA SER A 107 36.20 -32.08 -5.27
C SER A 107 35.88 -30.66 -5.74
N TYR A 108 34.99 -30.47 -6.71
CA TYR A 108 34.55 -29.14 -7.13
C TYR A 108 33.81 -28.42 -6.00
N TRP A 109 32.91 -29.13 -5.32
CA TRP A 109 32.06 -28.54 -4.27
C TRP A 109 32.85 -28.13 -3.03
N THR A 110 34.01 -28.76 -2.80
CA THR A 110 34.89 -28.49 -1.66
C THR A 110 36.11 -27.61 -2.02
N ASN A 111 36.35 -27.32 -3.30
CA ASN A 111 37.49 -26.51 -3.75
C ASN A 111 37.04 -25.13 -4.25
N SER A 112 37.38 -24.08 -3.52
CA SER A 112 36.99 -22.70 -3.84
C SER A 112 37.69 -22.09 -5.04
N SER A 113 38.83 -22.63 -5.47
CA SER A 113 39.45 -22.19 -6.73
C SER A 113 38.56 -22.54 -7.93
N LEU A 114 37.73 -23.58 -7.79
CA LEU A 114 36.78 -24.02 -8.81
C LEU A 114 35.35 -23.51 -8.52
N ASN A 115 34.93 -23.55 -7.25
CA ASN A 115 33.65 -23.05 -6.78
C ASN A 115 33.83 -21.67 -6.12
N THR A 116 34.31 -20.69 -6.88
CA THR A 116 34.68 -19.34 -6.41
C THR A 116 33.54 -18.59 -5.72
N PHE A 117 32.29 -18.97 -6.00
CA PHE A 117 31.10 -18.33 -5.44
C PHE A 117 30.52 -19.06 -4.21
N GLY A 118 31.13 -20.19 -3.83
CA GLY A 118 30.84 -20.99 -2.65
C GLY A 118 29.49 -21.69 -2.68
N GLY A 119 29.36 -22.77 -1.88
CA GLY A 119 28.08 -23.43 -1.60
C GLY A 119 27.74 -24.60 -2.53
N HIS A 120 26.54 -25.13 -2.34
CA HIS A 120 26.05 -26.35 -2.99
C HIS A 120 25.00 -26.04 -4.05
N ALA A 121 25.45 -25.51 -5.20
CA ALA A 121 24.61 -25.16 -6.35
C ALA A 121 24.17 -26.39 -7.18
N TYR A 122 23.60 -27.38 -6.50
CA TYR A 122 23.02 -28.58 -7.11
C TYR A 122 21.74 -28.99 -6.40
N PHE A 123 20.77 -29.52 -7.13
CA PHE A 123 19.56 -30.05 -6.53
C PHE A 123 19.79 -31.40 -5.86
N ARG A 124 19.20 -31.60 -4.68
CA ARG A 124 19.20 -32.86 -3.94
C ARG A 124 17.92 -33.02 -3.12
N ASN A 125 17.53 -34.26 -2.89
CA ASN A 125 16.50 -34.62 -1.91
C ASN A 125 17.08 -35.65 -0.92
N PRO A 126 17.45 -35.25 0.31
CA PRO A 126 17.98 -36.19 1.31
C PRO A 126 16.98 -37.28 1.73
N GLY A 127 15.67 -37.06 1.56
CA GLY A 127 14.63 -38.05 1.83
C GLY A 127 14.34 -38.99 0.65
N ASN A 128 14.87 -38.68 -0.53
CA ASN A 128 14.77 -39.50 -1.74
C ASN A 128 16.00 -39.26 -2.63
N MET A 129 17.08 -40.00 -2.40
CA MET A 129 18.37 -39.77 -3.06
C MET A 129 18.36 -40.06 -4.58
N GLN A 130 17.29 -40.66 -5.09
CA GLN A 130 17.09 -41.00 -6.48
C GLN A 130 16.43 -39.87 -7.27
N ASP A 131 15.83 -38.89 -6.59
CA ASP A 131 15.17 -37.75 -7.21
C ASP A 131 15.86 -36.44 -6.86
N SER A 132 16.13 -35.66 -7.88
CA SER A 132 16.79 -34.36 -7.79
C SER A 132 16.13 -33.30 -8.66
N THR A 133 14.95 -33.62 -9.18
CA THR A 133 14.18 -32.81 -10.14
C THR A 133 12.78 -32.49 -9.63
N ASP A 134 12.27 -33.31 -8.70
CA ASP A 134 11.02 -33.13 -7.97
C ASP A 134 11.28 -33.16 -6.46
N ASP A 135 10.51 -32.37 -5.69
CA ASP A 135 10.65 -32.20 -4.24
C ASP A 135 12.11 -32.00 -3.77
N ALA A 136 12.94 -31.30 -4.55
CA ALA A 136 14.37 -31.16 -4.32
C ALA A 136 14.76 -29.70 -4.03
N PHE A 137 15.95 -29.50 -3.47
CA PHE A 137 16.50 -28.16 -3.27
C PHE A 137 18.00 -28.08 -3.55
N ALA A 138 18.46 -26.87 -3.85
CA ALA A 138 19.87 -26.50 -3.95
C ALA A 138 20.22 -25.50 -2.85
N GLY A 139 21.42 -25.60 -2.30
CA GLY A 139 21.96 -24.67 -1.29
C GLY A 139 22.66 -25.32 -0.10
N PRO A 140 23.25 -24.51 0.79
CA PRO A 140 23.26 -23.03 0.73
C PRO A 140 24.10 -22.52 -0.44
N ILE A 141 23.67 -21.43 -1.07
CA ILE A 141 24.43 -20.64 -2.06
C ILE A 141 24.60 -19.24 -1.46
N SER A 142 25.80 -18.65 -1.55
CA SER A 142 26.02 -17.30 -1.01
C SER A 142 25.24 -16.23 -1.80
N ILE A 143 24.73 -15.20 -1.13
CA ILE A 143 24.14 -14.01 -1.77
C ILE A 143 25.22 -13.11 -2.37
N GLY A 144 26.41 -13.07 -1.75
CA GLY A 144 27.55 -12.22 -2.15
C GLY A 144 27.57 -10.83 -1.51
N PHE A 145 26.49 -10.42 -0.85
CA PHE A 145 26.37 -9.19 -0.08
C PHE A 145 25.38 -9.38 1.07
N PRO A 146 25.44 -8.54 2.13
CA PRO A 146 24.43 -8.57 3.18
C PRO A 146 23.08 -8.08 2.62
N PHE A 147 22.11 -8.98 2.52
CA PHE A 147 20.74 -8.64 2.14
C PHE A 147 19.88 -8.60 3.40
N TYR A 148 19.06 -7.56 3.55
CA TYR A 148 18.17 -7.46 4.70
C TYR A 148 16.74 -7.79 4.30
N PHE A 149 16.08 -8.62 5.10
CA PHE A 149 14.71 -9.04 4.86
C PHE A 149 13.98 -9.13 6.21
N ASN A 150 12.88 -8.39 6.37
CA ASN A 150 12.15 -8.25 7.64
C ASN A 150 13.02 -7.80 8.84
N GLY A 151 14.03 -6.96 8.56
CA GLY A 151 14.94 -6.47 9.61
C GLY A 151 16.04 -7.45 10.03
N VAL A 152 16.12 -8.63 9.40
CA VAL A 152 17.15 -9.65 9.62
C VAL A 152 18.12 -9.67 8.45
N ARG A 153 19.41 -9.85 8.73
CA ARG A 153 20.44 -9.96 7.69
C ARG A 153 20.58 -11.40 7.23
N TYR A 154 20.53 -11.62 5.92
CA TYR A 154 20.77 -12.88 5.24
C TYR A 154 22.03 -12.82 4.39
N ASP A 155 22.74 -13.95 4.31
CA ASP A 155 24.00 -14.09 3.58
C ASP A 155 23.99 -15.24 2.57
N SER A 156 22.98 -16.10 2.64
CA SER A 156 22.84 -17.29 1.83
C SER A 156 21.38 -17.56 1.48
N PHE A 157 21.17 -18.33 0.42
CA PHE A 157 19.86 -18.73 -0.03
C PHE A 157 19.83 -20.20 -0.47
N TYR A 158 18.63 -20.76 -0.48
CA TYR A 158 18.29 -22.07 -1.00
C TYR A 158 17.21 -21.92 -2.08
N VAL A 159 17.23 -22.78 -3.07
CA VAL A 159 16.25 -22.79 -4.17
C VAL A 159 15.59 -24.16 -4.22
N SER A 160 14.26 -24.19 -4.27
CA SER A 160 13.45 -25.41 -4.37
C SER A 160 12.94 -25.63 -5.79
N THR A 161 12.78 -26.88 -6.20
CA THR A 161 12.10 -27.26 -7.45
C THR A 161 10.61 -26.91 -7.42
N ASN A 162 10.01 -26.84 -6.22
CA ASN A 162 8.62 -26.42 -5.97
C ASN A 162 8.42 -24.88 -6.01
N GLY A 163 9.33 -24.13 -6.62
CA GLY A 163 9.15 -22.70 -6.86
C GLY A 163 9.30 -21.80 -5.61
N LEU A 164 10.06 -22.25 -4.61
CA LEU A 164 10.42 -21.47 -3.41
C LEU A 164 11.90 -21.07 -3.41
N ILE A 165 12.19 -19.88 -2.88
CA ILE A 165 13.53 -19.46 -2.48
C ILE A 165 13.51 -19.20 -0.98
N ALA A 166 14.41 -19.81 -0.23
CA ALA A 166 14.59 -19.54 1.20
C ALA A 166 15.86 -18.75 1.46
N LEU A 167 15.80 -17.80 2.39
CA LEU A 167 16.97 -17.08 2.87
C LEU A 167 17.44 -17.69 4.19
N SER A 168 18.75 -17.72 4.38
CA SER A 168 19.38 -18.18 5.61
C SER A 168 20.62 -17.35 5.94
N ASN A 169 21.07 -17.48 7.17
CA ASN A 169 22.23 -16.79 7.68
C ASN A 169 23.02 -17.68 8.63
N ARG A 170 24.30 -17.32 8.77
CA ARG A 170 25.22 -17.97 9.70
C ARG A 170 24.84 -17.74 11.16
N ARG A 171 25.10 -18.75 11.98
CA ARG A 171 25.01 -18.69 13.45
C ARG A 171 26.19 -17.93 14.06
N TYR A 172 27.38 -18.09 13.48
CA TYR A 172 28.64 -17.56 14.02
C TYR A 172 29.33 -16.60 13.06
N PHE A 173 30.22 -15.76 13.60
CA PHE A 173 31.23 -15.08 12.79
C PHE A 173 32.42 -15.99 12.52
N TYR A 174 32.99 -15.85 11.33
CA TYR A 174 34.13 -16.63 10.89
C TYR A 174 35.23 -15.76 10.33
N GLU A 175 36.46 -16.20 10.56
CA GLU A 175 37.61 -15.92 9.71
C GLU A 175 37.48 -16.78 8.45
N TYR A 176 37.91 -16.22 7.32
CA TYR A 176 37.95 -16.92 6.05
C TYR A 176 39.40 -17.07 5.63
N ASP A 177 39.77 -18.21 5.07
CA ASP A 177 41.07 -18.36 4.42
C ASP A 177 41.15 -17.53 3.12
N ASN A 178 42.34 -17.52 2.48
CA ASN A 178 42.55 -16.90 1.16
C ASN A 178 41.63 -17.45 0.05
N ASN A 179 40.94 -18.54 0.38
CA ASN A 179 40.09 -19.33 -0.46
C ASN A 179 38.59 -19.09 -0.13
N GLY A 180 38.26 -18.23 0.83
CA GLY A 180 36.90 -17.86 1.20
C GLY A 180 36.13 -18.90 2.03
N PHE A 181 36.80 -19.92 2.57
CA PHE A 181 36.19 -20.92 3.46
C PHE A 181 36.29 -20.49 4.92
N PRO A 182 35.22 -20.68 5.72
CA PRO A 182 35.26 -20.41 7.14
C PRO A 182 36.28 -21.35 7.80
N THR A 183 37.33 -20.81 8.40
CA THR A 183 38.39 -21.58 9.05
C THR A 183 38.17 -21.67 10.55
N ASN A 184 38.03 -20.51 11.20
CA ASN A 184 37.89 -20.40 12.65
C ASN A 184 36.73 -19.48 12.99
N ARG A 185 36.06 -19.77 14.11
CA ARG A 185 35.08 -18.84 14.70
C ARG A 185 35.81 -17.66 15.30
N VAL A 186 35.27 -16.47 15.09
CA VAL A 186 35.90 -15.21 15.51
C VAL A 186 34.99 -14.46 16.46
N ARG A 187 35.59 -13.82 17.45
CA ARG A 187 34.91 -12.92 18.36
C ARG A 187 34.89 -11.51 17.80
N LEU A 188 33.69 -10.95 17.62
CA LEU A 188 33.49 -9.58 17.17
C LEU A 188 32.70 -8.77 18.20
N GLU A 189 32.98 -7.46 18.26
CA GLU A 189 32.14 -6.55 19.03
C GLU A 189 30.78 -6.39 18.32
N VAL A 190 29.72 -6.86 19.00
CA VAL A 190 28.35 -6.89 18.46
C VAL A 190 27.51 -5.69 18.91
N ALA A 191 27.89 -5.08 20.03
CA ALA A 191 27.35 -3.86 20.59
C ALA A 191 28.46 -3.20 21.44
N PRO A 192 28.41 -1.89 21.72
CA PRO A 192 29.45 -1.22 22.50
C PRO A 192 29.75 -1.94 23.82
N GLY A 193 30.99 -2.41 23.97
CA GLY A 193 31.45 -3.15 25.17
C GLY A 193 31.00 -4.62 25.25
N LEU A 194 30.41 -5.18 24.19
CA LEU A 194 29.92 -6.55 24.13
C LEU A 194 30.53 -7.30 22.95
N VAL A 195 31.29 -8.35 23.25
CA VAL A 195 31.99 -9.17 22.26
C VAL A 195 31.40 -10.59 22.26
N SER A 196 31.15 -11.16 21.09
CA SER A 196 30.62 -12.53 20.96
C SER A 196 31.06 -13.19 19.66
N VAL A 197 31.15 -14.53 19.65
CA VAL A 197 31.27 -15.30 18.38
C VAL A 197 29.94 -15.41 17.62
N TYR A 198 28.82 -15.15 18.28
CA TYR A 198 27.49 -15.33 17.69
C TYR A 198 27.07 -14.10 16.90
N ASP A 199 26.47 -14.33 15.73
CA ASP A 199 25.86 -13.27 14.96
C ASP A 199 24.53 -12.84 15.64
N PRO A 200 24.38 -11.59 16.12
CA PRO A 200 23.13 -11.09 16.70
C PRO A 200 21.97 -11.05 15.69
N MET A 201 22.27 -11.17 14.39
CA MET A 201 21.29 -11.29 13.32
C MET A 201 20.90 -12.73 12.98
N SER A 202 21.56 -13.73 13.57
CA SER A 202 21.31 -15.13 13.27
C SER A 202 19.84 -15.51 13.44
N ASP A 203 19.31 -16.23 12.45
CA ASP A 203 17.95 -16.74 12.53
C ASP A 203 17.80 -17.96 13.44
N ASP A 204 18.92 -18.62 13.72
CA ASP A 204 19.02 -19.80 14.56
C ASP A 204 18.51 -19.58 15.99
N THR A 205 17.42 -20.28 16.30
CA THR A 205 16.73 -20.30 17.60
C THR A 205 17.29 -21.35 18.55
N ARG A 206 18.21 -22.23 18.12
CA ARG A 206 18.81 -23.23 19.00
C ARG A 206 19.64 -22.56 20.09
N GLY A 207 19.59 -23.13 21.29
CA GLY A 207 20.30 -22.63 22.48
C GLY A 207 21.79 -22.43 22.24
N ARG A 208 22.37 -21.43 22.90
CA ARG A 208 23.78 -21.03 22.76
C ARG A 208 24.57 -21.34 24.03
N THR A 209 25.84 -21.70 23.88
CA THR A 209 26.74 -22.00 24.99
C THR A 209 27.26 -20.71 25.62
N GLY A 210 27.17 -20.59 26.94
CA GLY A 210 27.38 -19.32 27.64
C GLY A 210 26.10 -18.50 27.63
N SER A 211 25.33 -18.57 28.73
CA SER A 211 24.09 -17.81 28.92
C SER A 211 24.33 -16.30 28.73
N PHE A 212 23.25 -15.57 28.42
CA PHE A 212 23.19 -14.12 28.22
C PHE A 212 24.10 -13.32 29.18
N SER A 213 24.26 -13.78 30.43
CA SER A 213 24.98 -13.12 31.51
C SER A 213 26.52 -13.16 31.48
N SER A 214 27.19 -13.91 30.60
CA SER A 214 28.66 -13.98 30.58
C SER A 214 29.27 -14.24 29.19
N PRO A 215 29.37 -13.20 28.33
CA PRO A 215 29.80 -13.32 26.93
C PRO A 215 31.28 -13.68 26.68
N ASN A 216 32.11 -13.88 27.71
CA ASN A 216 33.57 -13.76 27.55
C ASN A 216 34.44 -15.04 27.64
N ALA A 217 33.89 -16.26 27.78
CA ALA A 217 34.75 -17.47 27.73
C ALA A 217 34.16 -18.79 27.16
N ALA A 218 32.84 -19.01 27.21
CA ALA A 218 32.25 -20.32 26.91
C ALA A 218 31.67 -20.50 25.49
N ASP A 219 31.52 -19.42 24.74
CA ASP A 219 30.85 -19.38 23.43
C ASP A 219 31.65 -20.06 22.29
N ILE A 220 32.98 -20.01 22.34
CA ILE A 220 33.85 -20.66 21.36
C ILE A 220 33.75 -22.20 21.38
N ASN A 221 33.32 -22.77 22.50
CA ASN A 221 33.18 -24.21 22.71
C ASN A 221 31.79 -24.76 22.31
N ASP A 222 30.93 -23.94 21.68
CA ASP A 222 29.60 -24.39 21.26
C ASP A 222 29.71 -25.51 20.21
N ALA A 223 29.31 -26.73 20.59
CA ALA A 223 29.35 -27.88 19.69
C ALA A 223 28.29 -27.85 18.58
N THR A 224 27.34 -26.90 18.63
CA THR A 224 26.27 -26.80 17.63
C THR A 224 26.84 -26.38 16.28
N GLY A 225 26.59 -27.20 15.26
CA GLY A 225 26.94 -26.92 13.87
C GLY A 225 26.18 -25.71 13.29
N ASP A 226 26.77 -25.09 12.27
CA ASP A 226 26.16 -23.98 11.54
C ASP A 226 25.33 -24.49 10.35
N ASP A 227 24.36 -25.34 10.66
CA ASP A 227 23.52 -26.08 9.72
C ASP A 227 22.04 -25.71 9.83
N PHE A 228 21.70 -24.59 10.50
CA PHE A 228 20.31 -24.19 10.73
C PHE A 228 19.51 -24.09 9.42
N GLY A 229 20.07 -23.43 8.41
CA GLY A 229 19.46 -23.32 7.09
C GLY A 229 19.24 -24.66 6.39
N TYR A 230 20.12 -25.63 6.59
CA TYR A 230 19.95 -26.96 6.02
C TYR A 230 18.90 -27.77 6.79
N THR A 231 19.09 -27.90 8.10
CA THR A 231 18.31 -28.81 8.95
C THR A 231 16.88 -28.31 9.12
N TYR A 232 16.69 -27.03 9.41
CA TYR A 232 15.37 -26.48 9.72
C TYR A 232 14.71 -25.80 8.55
N VAL A 233 15.49 -25.14 7.67
CA VAL A 233 14.89 -24.40 6.56
C VAL A 233 14.68 -25.29 5.34
N ALA A 234 15.75 -25.90 4.83
CA ALA A 234 15.65 -26.76 3.65
C ALA A 234 14.91 -28.08 3.94
N CYS A 235 15.16 -28.67 5.13
CA CYS A 235 14.65 -29.99 5.50
C CYS A 235 13.47 -29.99 6.49
N GLY A 236 13.06 -28.83 7.04
CA GLY A 236 11.92 -28.76 7.96
C GLY A 236 12.09 -29.57 9.25
N ASN A 237 13.33 -29.74 9.72
CA ASN A 237 13.72 -30.63 10.82
C ASN A 237 13.43 -32.13 10.58
N ALA A 238 13.21 -32.52 9.32
CA ALA A 238 12.93 -33.90 8.93
C ALA A 238 13.67 -34.24 7.61
N PRO A 239 15.01 -34.33 7.63
CA PRO A 239 15.81 -34.55 6.42
C PRO A 239 15.44 -35.84 5.68
N GLY A 240 15.07 -36.91 6.41
CA GLY A 240 14.62 -38.18 5.84
C GLY A 240 13.24 -38.14 5.18
N THR A 241 12.46 -37.08 5.34
CA THR A 241 11.17 -36.91 4.67
C THR A 241 11.36 -36.17 3.36
N ALA A 242 10.91 -36.75 2.24
CA ALA A 242 11.13 -36.18 0.91
C ALA A 242 10.50 -34.79 0.71
N THR A 243 9.39 -34.49 1.38
CA THR A 243 8.57 -33.27 1.19
C THR A 243 8.69 -32.24 2.32
N ALA A 244 9.63 -32.41 3.27
CA ALA A 244 9.75 -31.51 4.42
C ALA A 244 10.60 -30.26 4.13
N GLY A 245 10.25 -29.14 4.75
CA GLY A 245 10.91 -27.83 4.56
C GLY A 245 10.47 -27.15 3.26
N ILE A 246 11.41 -26.49 2.57
CA ILE A 246 11.13 -25.89 1.24
C ILE A 246 10.83 -26.90 0.13
N ARG A 247 11.01 -28.19 0.40
CA ARG A 247 10.61 -29.29 -0.51
C ARG A 247 9.12 -29.59 -0.44
N THR A 248 8.33 -28.86 0.36
CA THR A 248 6.89 -29.06 0.42
C THR A 248 6.21 -28.72 -0.91
N LYS A 249 5.45 -29.68 -1.42
CA LYS A 249 4.58 -29.52 -2.58
C LYS A 249 3.22 -28.88 -2.28
N THR A 250 2.81 -28.91 -1.01
CA THR A 250 1.54 -28.33 -0.59
C THR A 250 1.74 -26.85 -0.33
N ASN A 251 1.20 -26.01 -1.21
CA ASN A 251 1.15 -24.58 -0.96
C ASN A 251 0.04 -24.22 0.04
N GLN A 252 0.27 -23.14 0.77
CA GLN A 252 -0.62 -22.61 1.80
C GLN A 252 -0.48 -21.11 1.83
N ARG A 253 -1.38 -20.42 2.52
CA ARG A 253 -1.18 -18.99 2.76
C ARG A 253 0.11 -18.80 3.55
N LEU A 254 0.90 -17.82 3.14
CA LEU A 254 2.18 -17.49 3.75
C LEU A 254 2.03 -17.08 5.22
N ASP A 255 0.91 -16.49 5.62
CA ASP A 255 0.60 -16.19 7.02
C ASP A 255 0.32 -17.45 7.86
N GLN A 256 -0.14 -18.53 7.24
CA GLN A 256 -0.50 -19.81 7.89
C GLN A 256 0.59 -20.88 7.83
N LEU A 257 1.66 -20.65 7.07
CA LEU A 257 2.78 -21.58 6.90
C LEU A 257 3.25 -22.19 8.23
N SER A 258 3.18 -23.49 8.44
CA SER A 258 3.71 -24.09 9.67
C SER A 258 4.82 -25.07 9.34
N TRP A 259 6.04 -24.76 9.77
CA TRP A 259 7.16 -25.68 9.68
C TRP A 259 7.41 -26.34 11.04
N GLY A 260 7.80 -27.60 11.02
CA GLY A 260 8.13 -28.36 12.23
C GLY A 260 9.12 -27.60 13.12
N GLY A 261 8.90 -27.63 14.44
CA GLY A 261 9.79 -27.00 15.41
C GLY A 261 9.52 -25.51 15.71
N GLY A 262 8.39 -24.95 15.28
CA GLY A 262 7.99 -23.58 15.64
C GLY A 262 8.78 -22.48 14.91
N ILE A 263 9.36 -22.80 13.75
CA ILE A 263 10.23 -21.91 12.99
C ILE A 263 9.44 -21.15 11.95
N THR A 264 9.77 -19.86 11.80
CA THR A 264 9.26 -19.02 10.72
C THR A 264 10.42 -18.71 9.77
N PRO A 265 10.51 -19.39 8.61
CA PRO A 265 11.57 -19.14 7.64
C PRO A 265 11.35 -17.87 6.84
N ALA A 266 12.45 -17.27 6.37
CA ALA A 266 12.39 -16.24 5.34
C ALA A 266 12.28 -16.90 3.96
N LEU A 267 11.13 -16.75 3.31
CA LEU A 267 10.79 -17.31 2.01
C LEU A 267 10.37 -16.22 1.03
N ILE A 268 10.73 -16.45 -0.22
CA ILE A 268 10.22 -15.77 -1.39
C ILE A 268 9.58 -16.86 -2.24
N ALA A 269 8.28 -16.72 -2.49
CA ALA A 269 7.49 -17.64 -3.29
C ALA A 269 7.17 -16.96 -4.64
N PRO A 270 7.97 -17.17 -5.70
CA PRO A 270 7.59 -16.74 -7.05
C PRO A 270 6.60 -17.70 -7.72
N PHE A 271 6.64 -18.99 -7.39
CA PHE A 271 5.86 -20.03 -8.06
C PHE A 271 5.44 -21.16 -7.11
N TRP A 272 5.19 -20.89 -5.82
CA TRP A 272 5.08 -21.99 -4.85
C TRP A 272 3.86 -22.89 -5.10
N ASP A 273 4.14 -24.11 -5.52
CA ASP A 273 3.21 -25.17 -5.90
C ASP A 273 3.96 -26.52 -6.05
N ASP A 274 3.25 -27.62 -6.30
CA ASP A 274 3.80 -28.94 -6.67
C ASP A 274 4.38 -28.89 -8.09
N LEU A 275 5.68 -28.63 -8.21
CA LEU A 275 6.39 -28.34 -9.46
C LEU A 275 7.70 -29.13 -9.56
N GLN A 276 8.14 -29.35 -10.79
CA GLN A 276 9.40 -30.02 -11.11
C GLN A 276 10.27 -29.19 -12.05
N VAL A 277 11.58 -29.41 -11.94
CA VAL A 277 12.58 -28.96 -12.92
C VAL A 277 12.88 -30.14 -13.84
N SER A 278 12.05 -30.34 -14.87
CA SER A 278 12.20 -31.50 -15.75
C SER A 278 13.49 -31.44 -16.59
N VAL A 279 14.33 -32.45 -16.46
CA VAL A 279 15.58 -32.61 -17.23
C VAL A 279 15.65 -33.93 -18.00
N TYR A 280 14.56 -34.70 -18.05
CA TYR A 280 14.55 -36.03 -18.65
C TYR A 280 13.47 -36.20 -19.71
N ASN A 281 13.90 -36.41 -20.95
CA ASN A 281 13.02 -36.66 -22.07
C ASN A 281 12.57 -38.12 -22.10
N THR A 282 11.28 -38.35 -21.86
CA THR A 282 10.70 -39.70 -21.83
C THR A 282 10.51 -40.30 -23.22
N GLU A 283 10.29 -39.51 -24.27
CA GLU A 283 10.19 -40.01 -25.65
C GLU A 283 11.56 -40.43 -26.20
N ASN A 284 12.59 -39.61 -25.96
CA ASN A 284 13.94 -39.87 -26.44
C ASN A 284 14.80 -40.69 -25.46
N ASN A 285 14.28 -41.00 -24.28
CA ASN A 285 14.97 -41.69 -23.19
C ASN A 285 16.37 -41.09 -22.89
N ALA A 286 16.43 -39.76 -22.81
CA ALA A 286 17.68 -39.01 -22.70
C ALA A 286 17.54 -37.81 -21.76
N VAL A 287 18.64 -37.44 -21.10
CA VAL A 287 18.72 -36.22 -20.29
C VAL A 287 18.80 -35.01 -21.24
N ASP A 288 17.96 -34.02 -21.01
CA ASP A 288 18.00 -32.74 -21.70
C ASP A 288 17.85 -31.56 -20.74
N ASP A 289 18.18 -30.37 -21.24
CA ASP A 289 18.12 -29.15 -20.45
C ASP A 289 16.77 -28.45 -20.66
N PHE A 290 15.64 -29.14 -20.49
CA PHE A 290 14.35 -28.50 -20.69
C PHE A 290 14.05 -27.46 -19.58
N GLY A 291 14.00 -27.92 -18.33
CA GLY A 291 13.88 -27.10 -17.12
C GLY A 291 15.26 -26.74 -16.57
N ARG A 292 15.46 -25.46 -16.21
CA ARG A 292 16.76 -24.98 -15.71
C ARG A 292 16.58 -23.94 -14.63
N VAL A 293 17.57 -23.83 -13.76
CA VAL A 293 17.67 -22.74 -12.80
C VAL A 293 19.07 -22.15 -12.84
N TYR A 294 19.13 -20.83 -12.92
CA TYR A 294 20.37 -20.06 -12.92
C TYR A 294 20.37 -19.06 -11.77
N TYR A 295 21.57 -18.62 -11.39
CA TYR A 295 21.74 -17.44 -10.57
C TYR A 295 22.87 -16.56 -11.11
N LYS A 296 22.77 -15.26 -10.85
CA LYS A 296 23.74 -14.25 -11.25
C LYS A 296 23.89 -13.22 -10.13
N ARG A 297 25.13 -12.88 -9.81
CA ARG A 297 25.46 -11.71 -8.98
C ARG A 297 25.92 -10.62 -9.92
N SER A 298 25.35 -9.44 -9.80
CA SER A 298 25.77 -8.27 -10.57
C SER A 298 27.26 -7.99 -10.32
N PRO A 299 28.05 -7.62 -11.34
CA PRO A 299 29.46 -7.23 -11.15
C PRO A 299 29.65 -6.09 -10.15
N ALA A 300 28.65 -5.21 -10.00
CA ALA A 300 28.65 -4.13 -9.01
C ALA A 300 28.34 -4.60 -7.56
N ASN A 301 28.05 -5.89 -7.37
CA ASN A 301 27.68 -6.50 -6.10
C ASN A 301 26.49 -5.79 -5.38
N ASP A 302 25.54 -5.34 -6.19
CA ASP A 302 24.32 -4.63 -5.80
C ASP A 302 23.05 -5.48 -5.99
N LYS A 303 23.09 -6.52 -6.85
CA LYS A 303 21.94 -7.38 -7.15
C LYS A 303 22.30 -8.86 -7.22
N LEU A 304 21.39 -9.70 -6.74
CA LEU A 304 21.36 -11.14 -6.98
C LEU A 304 20.10 -11.47 -7.77
N THR A 305 20.22 -12.15 -8.90
CA THR A 305 19.09 -12.62 -9.71
C THR A 305 19.09 -14.15 -9.74
N VAL A 306 17.96 -14.77 -9.42
CA VAL A 306 17.68 -16.19 -9.59
C VAL A 306 16.67 -16.34 -10.73
N TYR A 307 16.97 -17.17 -11.72
CA TYR A 307 16.15 -17.33 -12.92
C TYR A 307 15.68 -18.78 -13.05
N PHE A 308 14.36 -18.97 -13.00
CA PHE A 308 13.71 -20.24 -13.29
C PHE A 308 13.28 -20.27 -14.76
N VAL A 309 13.63 -21.35 -15.45
CA VAL A 309 13.32 -21.57 -16.87
C VAL A 309 12.49 -22.84 -16.97
N ASN A 310 11.29 -22.75 -17.55
CA ASN A 310 10.40 -23.87 -17.80
C ASN A 310 10.13 -24.76 -16.56
N LEU A 311 9.74 -24.17 -15.43
CA LEU A 311 9.14 -24.95 -14.34
C LEU A 311 7.84 -25.58 -14.82
N THR A 312 7.63 -26.87 -14.57
CA THR A 312 6.44 -27.60 -15.01
C THR A 312 5.67 -28.20 -13.83
N PRO A 313 4.35 -28.37 -13.95
CA PRO A 313 3.56 -28.98 -12.90
C PRO A 313 3.74 -30.49 -12.86
N ILE A 314 3.50 -31.06 -11.69
CA ILE A 314 3.36 -32.50 -11.47
C ILE A 314 2.14 -32.76 -10.59
N GLY A 315 1.58 -33.96 -10.68
CA GLY A 315 0.47 -34.37 -9.82
C GLY A 315 -0.88 -33.74 -10.21
N ALA A 316 -1.85 -33.87 -9.32
CA ALA A 316 -3.22 -33.40 -9.54
C ALA A 316 -3.33 -31.89 -9.35
N LYS A 317 -3.97 -31.21 -10.31
CA LYS A 317 -4.22 -29.77 -10.31
C LYS A 317 -5.66 -29.49 -10.68
N THR A 318 -6.17 -28.38 -10.15
CA THR A 318 -7.51 -27.89 -10.47
C THR A 318 -7.43 -26.48 -11.03
N SER A 319 -8.19 -26.19 -12.08
CA SER A 319 -8.36 -24.82 -12.58
C SER A 319 -9.84 -24.48 -12.73
N ARG A 320 -10.17 -23.22 -12.49
CA ARG A 320 -11.53 -22.69 -12.57
C ARG A 320 -11.55 -21.28 -13.19
N VAL A 321 -12.50 -21.06 -14.09
CA VAL A 321 -12.89 -19.73 -14.61
C VAL A 321 -14.42 -19.67 -14.69
N GLY A 322 -15.04 -18.86 -13.83
CA GLY A 322 -16.49 -18.81 -13.73
C GLY A 322 -17.07 -20.20 -13.41
N PRO A 323 -18.05 -20.71 -14.19
CA PRO A 323 -18.63 -22.03 -13.97
C PRO A 323 -17.79 -23.19 -14.54
N VAL A 324 -16.74 -22.91 -15.33
CA VAL A 324 -15.91 -23.94 -15.96
C VAL A 324 -14.81 -24.38 -15.01
N GLN A 325 -14.69 -25.69 -14.77
CA GLN A 325 -13.66 -26.29 -13.92
C GLN A 325 -13.01 -27.49 -14.62
N HIS A 326 -11.68 -27.58 -14.55
CA HIS A 326 -10.90 -28.73 -15.01
C HIS A 326 -10.07 -29.32 -13.89
N ASN A 327 -10.06 -30.65 -13.79
CA ASN A 327 -9.20 -31.39 -12.86
C ASN A 327 -8.28 -32.30 -13.69
N ILE A 328 -6.97 -32.04 -13.64
CA ILE A 328 -5.97 -32.72 -14.50
C ILE A 328 -4.82 -33.24 -13.65
N THR A 329 -4.36 -34.45 -13.96
CA THR A 329 -3.14 -35.02 -13.35
C THR A 329 -1.99 -34.93 -14.33
N PHE A 330 -0.99 -34.12 -14.00
CA PHE A 330 0.22 -33.93 -14.78
C PHE A 330 1.23 -35.03 -14.47
N GLN A 331 1.76 -35.65 -15.52
CA GLN A 331 2.75 -36.71 -15.40
C GLN A 331 4.14 -36.13 -15.07
N PRO A 332 5.02 -36.90 -14.39
CA PRO A 332 6.42 -36.54 -14.26
C PRO A 332 7.06 -36.27 -15.64
N ASN A 333 7.98 -35.32 -15.69
CA ASN A 333 8.70 -34.91 -16.89
C ASN A 333 7.84 -34.46 -18.09
N ASN A 334 6.65 -33.91 -17.82
CA ASN A 334 5.76 -33.36 -18.84
C ASN A 334 6.40 -32.20 -19.62
N ARG A 335 6.13 -32.16 -20.92
CA ARG A 335 6.72 -31.19 -21.86
C ARG A 335 5.82 -31.00 -23.09
N PRO A 336 6.03 -29.96 -23.91
CA PRO A 336 5.27 -29.80 -25.14
C PRO A 336 5.36 -31.07 -25.99
N GLY A 337 4.22 -31.57 -26.47
CA GLY A 337 4.15 -32.87 -27.16
C GLY A 337 3.72 -34.02 -26.24
N ILE A 338 4.25 -34.08 -25.01
CA ILE A 338 4.06 -35.22 -24.07
C ILE A 338 3.00 -34.89 -23.01
N GLY A 339 1.84 -35.55 -23.10
CA GLY A 339 0.77 -35.45 -22.10
C GLY A 339 0.17 -34.05 -21.93
N GLU A 340 -0.46 -33.78 -20.78
CA GLU A 340 -0.93 -32.43 -20.44
C GLU A 340 0.26 -31.55 -20.04
N HIS A 341 0.29 -30.31 -20.51
CA HIS A 341 1.48 -29.47 -20.32
C HIS A 341 1.19 -27.97 -20.25
N TYR A 342 1.77 -27.34 -19.23
CA TYR A 342 2.07 -25.92 -19.18
C TYR A 342 3.41 -25.70 -18.48
N ARG A 343 3.97 -24.49 -18.59
CA ARG A 343 5.25 -24.12 -17.96
C ARG A 343 5.36 -22.64 -17.61
N TYR A 344 6.24 -22.37 -16.64
CA TYR A 344 6.51 -21.04 -16.10
C TYR A 344 7.99 -20.67 -16.23
N SER A 345 8.27 -19.44 -16.62
CA SER A 345 9.62 -18.87 -16.54
C SER A 345 9.57 -17.48 -15.90
N GLY A 346 10.56 -17.18 -15.06
CA GLY A 346 10.66 -15.89 -14.41
C GLY A 346 11.83 -15.76 -13.45
N GLN A 347 12.10 -14.51 -13.08
CA GLN A 347 13.26 -14.10 -12.30
C GLN A 347 12.85 -13.54 -10.95
N VAL A 348 13.69 -13.80 -9.95
CA VAL A 348 13.65 -13.13 -8.65
C VAL A 348 14.93 -12.35 -8.48
N THR A 349 14.83 -11.04 -8.31
CA THR A 349 15.97 -10.15 -8.08
C THR A 349 15.93 -9.57 -6.68
N LEU A 350 17.01 -9.78 -5.92
CA LEU A 350 17.27 -9.13 -4.64
C LEU A 350 18.14 -7.91 -4.87
N ASN A 351 17.71 -6.75 -4.38
CA ASN A 351 18.47 -5.51 -4.50
C ASN A 351 19.07 -5.10 -3.15
N ARG A 352 20.40 -4.91 -3.12
CA ARG A 352 21.15 -4.51 -1.92
C ARG A 352 20.81 -3.09 -1.47
N ASN A 353 20.55 -2.19 -2.40
CA ASN A 353 20.45 -0.75 -2.10
C ASN A 353 19.19 -0.41 -1.31
N ASP A 354 18.07 -1.06 -1.63
CA ASP A 354 16.76 -0.79 -1.03
C ASP A 354 16.13 -2.03 -0.36
N SER A 355 16.84 -3.16 -0.31
CA SER A 355 16.36 -4.43 0.27
C SER A 355 15.05 -4.93 -0.37
N SER A 356 14.79 -4.53 -1.62
CA SER A 356 13.62 -4.97 -2.36
C SER A 356 13.80 -6.35 -2.99
N VAL A 357 12.68 -7.05 -3.14
CA VAL A 357 12.56 -8.30 -3.88
C VAL A 357 11.66 -8.04 -5.08
N VAL A 358 12.17 -8.23 -6.29
CA VAL A 358 11.40 -8.09 -7.53
C VAL A 358 11.18 -9.47 -8.13
N ILE A 359 9.92 -9.84 -8.35
CA ILE A 359 9.53 -11.05 -9.07
C ILE A 359 9.08 -10.61 -10.47
N GLN A 360 9.70 -11.15 -11.50
CA GLN A 360 9.43 -10.77 -12.88
C GLN A 360 9.17 -12.00 -13.73
N TYR A 361 7.95 -12.11 -14.24
CA TYR A 361 7.57 -13.23 -15.10
C TYR A 361 8.01 -12.93 -16.53
N GLU A 362 8.68 -13.90 -17.14
CA GLU A 362 9.04 -13.84 -18.55
C GLU A 362 7.84 -14.27 -19.39
N ASN A 363 7.43 -15.53 -19.23
CA ASN A 363 6.37 -16.12 -20.01
C ASN A 363 5.66 -17.27 -19.28
N PHE A 364 4.39 -17.41 -19.66
CA PHE A 364 3.49 -18.48 -19.32
C PHE A 364 3.13 -19.18 -20.63
N LEU A 365 3.56 -20.44 -20.79
CA LEU A 365 3.40 -21.17 -22.04
C LEU A 365 2.65 -22.48 -21.83
N GLY A 366 1.85 -22.86 -22.83
CA GLY A 366 1.05 -24.09 -22.81
C GLY A 366 -0.36 -23.89 -22.27
N GLN A 367 -1.16 -24.95 -22.40
CA GLN A 367 -2.56 -25.01 -22.01
C GLN A 367 -2.95 -26.43 -21.64
N ALA A 368 -3.91 -26.56 -20.73
CA ALA A 368 -4.50 -27.84 -20.35
C ALA A 368 -6.01 -27.65 -20.05
N PRO A 369 -6.87 -28.65 -20.32
CA PRO A 369 -6.58 -29.89 -21.03
C PRO A 369 -6.41 -29.65 -22.54
N ARG A 370 -5.41 -30.25 -23.18
CA ARG A 370 -5.02 -29.94 -24.58
C ARG A 370 -6.14 -30.17 -25.60
N ASN A 371 -6.99 -31.19 -25.36
CA ASN A 371 -8.04 -31.63 -26.28
C ASN A 371 -9.46 -31.20 -25.85
N HIS A 372 -9.58 -30.16 -25.01
CA HIS A 372 -10.87 -29.63 -24.59
C HIS A 372 -11.30 -28.45 -25.47
N PRO A 373 -12.61 -28.24 -25.75
CA PRO A 373 -13.09 -27.08 -26.53
C PRO A 373 -12.76 -25.71 -25.91
N GLN A 374 -12.59 -25.70 -24.59
CA GLN A 374 -12.24 -24.52 -23.79
C GLN A 374 -11.09 -24.89 -22.83
N PRO A 375 -9.85 -24.97 -23.33
CA PRO A 375 -8.68 -25.23 -22.49
C PRO A 375 -8.32 -23.98 -21.68
N HIS A 376 -7.68 -24.16 -20.54
CA HIS A 376 -7.15 -23.06 -19.74
C HIS A 376 -5.66 -22.85 -19.99
N ALA A 377 -5.27 -21.60 -20.19
CA ALA A 377 -3.87 -21.20 -20.35
C ALA A 377 -3.09 -21.37 -19.04
N ALA A 378 -1.77 -21.47 -19.14
CA ALA A 378 -0.85 -21.60 -18.01
C ALA A 378 -1.07 -20.56 -16.88
N THR A 379 -1.45 -19.33 -17.23
CA THR A 379 -1.75 -18.25 -16.28
C THR A 379 -2.92 -18.58 -15.34
N VAL A 380 -3.98 -19.19 -15.89
CA VAL A 380 -5.15 -19.64 -15.11
C VAL A 380 -4.75 -20.76 -14.15
N TRP A 381 -3.95 -21.71 -14.63
CA TRP A 381 -3.45 -22.80 -13.79
C TRP A 381 -2.57 -22.29 -12.64
N MET A 382 -1.69 -21.32 -12.90
CA MET A 382 -0.88 -20.69 -11.85
C MET A 382 -1.77 -19.99 -10.83
N ARG A 383 -2.77 -19.20 -11.28
CA ARG A 383 -3.71 -18.52 -10.38
C ARG A 383 -4.44 -19.51 -9.47
N CYS A 384 -4.84 -20.65 -10.01
CA CYS A 384 -5.62 -21.62 -9.24
C CYS A 384 -4.80 -22.50 -8.31
N ASN A 385 -3.49 -22.67 -8.56
CA ASN A 385 -2.69 -23.67 -7.82
C ASN A 385 -1.48 -23.10 -7.10
N SER A 386 -1.03 -21.87 -7.39
CA SER A 386 0.22 -21.34 -6.85
C SER A 386 0.02 -20.27 -5.77
N THR A 387 1.05 -20.08 -4.95
CA THR A 387 1.17 -18.94 -4.01
C THR A 387 2.32 -18.05 -4.43
N VAL A 388 2.09 -16.73 -4.46
CA VAL A 388 3.09 -15.72 -4.79
C VAL A 388 3.20 -14.70 -3.68
N GLY A 389 4.41 -14.49 -3.16
CA GLY A 389 4.64 -13.51 -2.10
C GLY A 389 5.96 -13.67 -1.38
N VAL A 390 6.08 -12.98 -0.25
CA VAL A 390 7.23 -13.02 0.65
C VAL A 390 6.76 -13.24 2.09
N VAL A 391 7.51 -14.02 2.86
CA VAL A 391 7.27 -14.22 4.29
C VAL A 391 8.56 -14.38 5.05
N GLY A 392 8.62 -13.91 6.29
CA GLY A 392 9.75 -14.21 7.15
C GLY A 392 9.55 -13.78 8.59
N PRO A 393 10.54 -14.09 9.44
CA PRO A 393 10.55 -13.62 10.80
C PRO A 393 10.96 -12.14 10.82
N ALA A 394 10.22 -11.34 11.57
CA ALA A 394 10.66 -10.01 11.96
C ALA A 394 11.29 -10.04 13.35
N ARG A 395 12.44 -9.37 13.47
CA ARG A 395 13.17 -9.28 14.73
C ARG A 395 12.34 -8.53 15.78
N ARG A 396 12.39 -9.02 17.02
CA ARG A 396 11.94 -8.31 18.22
C ARG A 396 12.98 -8.55 19.30
N LEU A 397 13.39 -7.48 19.95
CA LEU A 397 14.25 -7.51 21.10
C LEU A 397 13.43 -7.63 22.38
N ASN A 398 13.96 -8.36 23.36
CA ASN A 398 13.37 -8.43 24.70
C ASN A 398 13.76 -7.19 25.51
N TRP A 399 13.19 -6.05 25.15
CA TRP A 399 13.35 -4.76 25.82
C TRP A 399 12.02 -4.02 25.83
N ASN A 400 11.79 -3.28 26.92
CA ASN A 400 10.56 -2.52 27.17
C ASN A 400 10.40 -1.29 26.26
N GLY A 401 11.37 -1.04 25.37
CA GLY A 401 11.42 0.12 24.50
C GLY A 401 11.72 1.43 25.25
N ALA A 402 11.94 2.51 24.50
CA ALA A 402 12.13 3.87 25.02
C ALA A 402 10.93 4.29 25.89
N PRO A 403 11.11 5.04 26.98
CA PRO A 403 12.30 5.79 27.36
C PRO A 403 13.36 4.98 28.11
N ASN A 404 13.12 3.70 28.39
CA ASN A 404 14.12 2.87 29.08
C ASN A 404 15.37 2.73 28.22
N ALA A 405 16.58 2.91 28.75
CA ALA A 405 17.79 2.63 27.97
C ALA A 405 17.82 1.16 27.53
N MET A 406 18.15 0.89 26.27
CA MET A 406 18.30 -0.47 25.77
C MET A 406 19.55 -1.11 26.40
N PRO A 407 19.43 -2.22 27.17
CA PRO A 407 20.60 -2.92 27.69
C PRO A 407 21.44 -3.52 26.55
N ALA A 408 22.78 -3.42 26.64
CA ALA A 408 23.68 -3.95 25.60
C ALA A 408 23.46 -5.46 25.34
N ILE A 409 23.25 -6.23 26.41
CA ILE A 409 22.96 -7.67 26.40
C ILE A 409 21.70 -8.04 25.58
N THR A 410 20.75 -7.11 25.43
CA THR A 410 19.52 -7.36 24.68
C THR A 410 19.80 -7.61 23.20
N ALA A 411 20.90 -7.10 22.64
CA ALA A 411 21.27 -7.41 21.25
C ALA A 411 21.51 -8.91 21.02
N LEU A 412 21.89 -9.65 22.07
CA LEU A 412 22.10 -11.09 22.06
C LEU A 412 20.86 -11.88 22.51
N THR A 413 19.66 -11.29 22.61
CA THR A 413 18.45 -12.05 23.02
C THR A 413 17.88 -12.87 21.87
N TYR A 414 18.42 -14.07 21.66
CA TYR A 414 18.03 -14.97 20.57
C TYR A 414 16.74 -15.75 20.79
N GLU A 415 16.37 -15.95 22.05
CA GLU A 415 15.13 -16.60 22.47
C GLU A 415 13.91 -15.68 22.39
N ALA A 416 14.13 -14.40 22.07
CA ALA A 416 13.05 -13.45 21.91
C ALA A 416 12.09 -13.93 20.78
N PRO A 417 10.77 -13.97 21.02
CA PRO A 417 9.82 -14.41 20.01
C PRO A 417 9.92 -13.56 18.75
N LYS A 418 10.26 -14.20 17.63
CA LYS A 418 10.15 -13.61 16.30
C LYS A 418 8.71 -13.72 15.85
N TYR A 419 8.17 -12.65 15.29
CA TYR A 419 6.82 -12.65 14.74
C TYR A 419 6.88 -12.76 13.23
N ARG A 420 5.87 -13.40 12.65
CA ARG A 420 5.78 -13.60 11.21
C ARG A 420 5.32 -12.32 10.53
N GLN A 421 6.00 -11.97 9.45
CA GLN A 421 5.54 -10.99 8.49
C GLN A 421 5.40 -11.67 7.14
N SER A 422 4.21 -11.61 6.56
CA SER A 422 3.91 -12.15 5.25
C SER A 422 3.25 -11.08 4.39
N THR A 423 3.47 -11.16 3.09
CA THR A 423 2.86 -10.31 2.09
C THR A 423 2.67 -11.15 0.84
N GLU A 424 1.43 -11.23 0.36
CA GLU A 424 1.02 -12.14 -0.69
C GLU A 424 0.40 -11.35 -1.82
N TYR A 425 0.86 -11.61 -3.04
CA TYR A 425 0.27 -11.11 -4.26
C TYR A 425 -0.85 -12.03 -4.77
N LEU A 426 -0.62 -13.34 -4.69
CA LEU A 426 -1.54 -14.37 -5.17
C LEU A 426 -1.58 -15.51 -4.17
N TYR A 427 -2.77 -15.99 -3.86
CA TYR A 427 -2.98 -17.25 -3.17
C TYR A 427 -3.98 -18.14 -3.92
N ASN A 428 -3.80 -19.46 -3.78
CA ASN A 428 -4.62 -20.48 -4.42
C ASN A 428 -6.13 -20.28 -4.14
N VAL A 429 -6.91 -20.04 -5.20
CA VAL A 429 -8.36 -19.76 -5.17
C VAL A 429 -9.23 -20.96 -4.76
N GLU A 430 -8.74 -22.19 -4.88
CA GLU A 430 -9.53 -23.40 -4.61
C GLU A 430 -9.38 -23.87 -3.16
N THR A 431 -8.27 -23.54 -2.49
CA THR A 431 -7.98 -23.99 -1.11
C THR A 431 -8.53 -23.07 -0.03
N ALA A 432 -8.84 -21.81 -0.36
CA ALA A 432 -9.51 -20.90 0.55
C ALA A 432 -10.52 -20.03 -0.20
N THR A 433 -11.65 -19.76 0.45
CA THR A 433 -12.71 -18.91 -0.10
C THR A 433 -12.25 -17.48 -0.36
N ASP A 434 -11.12 -17.07 0.22
CA ASP A 434 -10.42 -15.80 0.03
C ASP A 434 -9.12 -15.88 -0.76
N GLY A 435 -8.85 -17.01 -1.42
CA GLY A 435 -7.79 -17.09 -2.42
C GLY A 435 -8.08 -16.21 -3.65
N GLY A 436 -7.02 -15.81 -4.34
CA GLY A 436 -7.09 -14.89 -5.46
C GLY A 436 -5.88 -13.97 -5.57
N VAL A 437 -5.88 -13.20 -6.66
CA VAL A 437 -4.96 -12.07 -6.83
C VAL A 437 -5.38 -10.97 -5.88
N ARG A 438 -4.43 -10.37 -5.16
CA ARG A 438 -4.68 -9.32 -4.16
C ARG A 438 -4.47 -7.91 -4.71
N ALA A 439 -4.35 -7.76 -6.03
CA ALA A 439 -4.17 -6.49 -6.70
C ALA A 439 -5.54 -5.84 -7.01
N THR A 440 -5.76 -4.61 -6.56
CA THR A 440 -7.01 -3.84 -6.79
C THR A 440 -6.78 -2.65 -7.71
N SER A 441 -6.13 -2.86 -8.86
CA SER A 441 -6.16 -1.84 -9.90
C SER A 441 -7.46 -2.01 -10.68
N ARG A 442 -8.15 -0.91 -11.05
CA ARG A 442 -9.32 -0.95 -11.94
C ARG A 442 -8.99 -1.51 -13.34
N ARG A 443 -7.70 -1.70 -13.65
CA ARG A 443 -7.19 -2.34 -14.88
C ARG A 443 -6.84 -3.82 -14.68
N ASN A 444 -6.74 -4.29 -13.44
CA ASN A 444 -6.36 -5.65 -13.10
C ASN A 444 -7.64 -6.47 -12.94
N ASP A 445 -8.14 -7.03 -14.05
CA ASP A 445 -9.14 -8.08 -13.96
C ASP A 445 -8.50 -9.31 -13.29
N ASP A 446 -9.12 -9.82 -12.21
CA ASP A 446 -8.76 -11.10 -11.55
C ASP A 446 -8.66 -12.26 -12.57
N ALA A 447 -9.34 -12.13 -13.71
CA ALA A 447 -9.31 -13.09 -14.81
C ALA A 447 -8.00 -13.09 -15.63
N LEU A 448 -7.26 -11.98 -15.66
CA LEU A 448 -6.13 -11.75 -16.59
C LEU A 448 -4.74 -11.74 -15.91
N THR A 449 -4.70 -11.98 -14.60
CA THR A 449 -3.48 -11.87 -13.78
C THR A 449 -3.21 -13.20 -13.05
N PRO A 450 -1.97 -13.70 -12.97
CA PRO A 450 -0.73 -13.17 -13.56
C PRO A 450 -0.68 -13.31 -15.09
N LYS A 451 0.22 -12.56 -15.74
CA LYS A 451 0.40 -12.52 -17.22
C LYS A 451 1.88 -12.47 -17.60
N ASN A 452 2.17 -12.68 -18.88
CA ASN A 452 3.52 -12.54 -19.43
C ASN A 452 4.05 -11.11 -19.18
N PHE A 453 5.34 -10.99 -18.90
CA PHE A 453 6.01 -9.71 -18.64
C PHE A 453 5.43 -8.90 -17.48
N LEU A 454 4.74 -9.55 -16.53
CA LEU A 454 4.32 -8.92 -15.28
C LEU A 454 5.51 -8.87 -14.31
N ALA A 455 5.77 -7.71 -13.73
CA ALA A 455 6.76 -7.54 -12.67
C ALA A 455 6.07 -7.08 -11.38
N ILE A 456 6.52 -7.60 -10.24
CA ILE A 456 5.98 -7.33 -8.91
C ILE A 456 7.15 -6.97 -8.00
N LYS A 457 7.15 -5.78 -7.40
CA LYS A 457 8.17 -5.33 -6.46
C LYS A 457 7.63 -5.39 -5.05
N PHE A 458 8.32 -6.13 -4.19
CA PHE A 458 8.14 -6.12 -2.74
C PHE A 458 9.24 -5.26 -2.11
N LYS A 459 8.88 -4.26 -1.31
CA LYS A 459 9.85 -3.48 -0.51
C LYS A 459 9.28 -3.14 0.86
N GLN A 460 10.17 -3.02 1.83
CA GLN A 460 9.84 -2.45 3.13
C GLN A 460 10.07 -0.95 3.10
N TRP A 461 9.09 -0.19 3.56
CA TRP A 461 9.23 1.24 3.75
C TRP A 461 9.34 1.52 5.24
N LYS A 462 10.28 2.38 5.62
CA LYS A 462 10.24 2.99 6.95
C LYS A 462 9.06 3.96 6.96
N ASN A 463 8.16 3.80 7.91
CA ASN A 463 7.08 4.76 8.15
C ASN A 463 7.38 5.43 9.49
N PHE A 464 7.47 6.76 9.50
CA PHE A 464 7.77 7.51 10.71
C PHE A 464 6.54 8.21 11.25
N LEU A 465 5.70 8.77 10.39
CA LEU A 465 4.56 9.60 10.77
C LEU A 465 3.38 9.36 9.85
N ARG A 466 2.20 9.57 10.41
CA ARG A 466 0.95 9.54 9.68
C ARG A 466 0.08 10.73 10.02
N VAL A 467 -0.52 11.36 9.03
CA VAL A 467 -1.63 12.28 9.25
C VAL A 467 -2.91 11.46 9.30
N ILE A 468 -3.47 11.30 10.50
CA ILE A 468 -4.70 10.52 10.72
C ILE A 468 -5.90 11.32 10.22
N ASN A 469 -5.91 12.60 10.56
CA ASN A 469 -7.10 13.39 10.42
C ASN A 469 -6.85 14.88 10.36
N VAL A 470 -7.72 15.58 9.65
CA VAL A 470 -7.77 17.04 9.55
C VAL A 470 -9.20 17.49 9.83
N PHE A 471 -9.34 18.47 10.71
CA PHE A 471 -10.63 19.07 11.05
C PHE A 471 -10.45 20.56 11.41
N TYR A 472 -11.55 21.29 11.56
CA TYR A 472 -11.50 22.72 11.86
C TYR A 472 -12.13 23.05 13.20
N ARG A 473 -11.69 24.16 13.78
CA ARG A 473 -12.47 24.90 14.76
C ARG A 473 -12.94 26.20 14.13
N VAL A 474 -14.17 26.60 14.46
CA VAL A 474 -14.81 27.82 13.98
C VAL A 474 -15.41 28.60 15.14
N HIS A 475 -15.77 29.85 14.88
CA HIS A 475 -16.51 30.65 15.85
C HIS A 475 -17.93 30.10 16.04
N PRO A 476 -18.53 30.25 17.24
CA PRO A 476 -19.95 30.00 17.42
C PRO A 476 -20.79 30.88 16.49
N LEU A 477 -21.81 30.29 15.86
CA LEU A 477 -22.74 31.02 14.99
C LEU A 477 -23.68 31.97 15.74
N ASN A 478 -23.82 31.81 17.06
CA ASN A 478 -24.65 32.69 17.87
C ASN A 478 -24.04 34.10 17.95
N ASN A 479 -24.75 35.11 17.49
CA ASN A 479 -24.32 36.51 17.50
C ASN A 479 -23.88 37.05 18.87
N ASN A 480 -24.38 36.48 19.97
CA ASN A 480 -24.06 36.91 21.32
C ASN A 480 -22.92 36.11 21.98
N ALA A 481 -22.41 35.06 21.33
CA ALA A 481 -21.33 34.25 21.88
C ALA A 481 -19.95 34.88 21.63
N PRO A 482 -18.94 34.62 22.48
CA PRO A 482 -17.57 35.08 22.24
C PRO A 482 -17.03 34.61 20.88
N LEU A 483 -16.08 35.36 20.29
CA LEU A 483 -15.40 35.01 19.04
C LEU A 483 -14.21 34.06 19.29
N ASN A 484 -14.40 33.05 20.14
CA ASN A 484 -13.39 32.00 20.34
C ASN A 484 -13.59 30.86 19.32
N PHE A 485 -12.52 30.19 18.91
CA PHE A 485 -12.59 29.00 18.06
C PHE A 485 -13.00 27.76 18.87
N SER A 486 -14.26 27.72 19.32
CA SER A 486 -14.75 26.68 20.23
C SER A 486 -15.61 25.61 19.57
N GLN A 487 -16.21 25.89 18.41
CA GLN A 487 -17.06 24.91 17.71
C GLN A 487 -16.19 24.04 16.81
N ILE A 488 -16.28 22.71 16.95
CA ILE A 488 -15.52 21.76 16.14
C ILE A 488 -16.36 21.36 14.93
N ILE A 489 -15.79 21.49 13.74
CA ILE A 489 -16.32 20.89 12.52
C ILE A 489 -15.57 19.56 12.34
N PRO A 490 -16.24 18.41 12.53
CA PRO A 490 -15.58 17.11 12.42
C PRO A 490 -15.17 16.83 10.97
N THR A 491 -14.22 15.92 10.80
CA THR A 491 -13.64 15.52 9.51
C THR A 491 -14.65 15.18 8.43
N ALA A 492 -15.71 14.44 8.79
CA ALA A 492 -16.76 14.04 7.86
C ALA A 492 -17.50 15.24 7.24
N GLN A 493 -17.40 16.42 7.86
CA GLN A 493 -17.97 17.68 7.41
C GLN A 493 -16.90 18.71 7.01
N ALA A 494 -15.62 18.36 7.09
CA ALA A 494 -14.51 19.26 6.84
C ALA A 494 -14.19 19.37 5.33
N ASN A 495 -14.55 18.38 4.52
CA ASN A 495 -14.41 18.46 3.07
C ASN A 495 -15.51 19.34 2.47
N ASN A 496 -15.15 20.16 1.48
CA ASN A 496 -16.04 21.14 0.84
C ASN A 496 -16.68 22.13 1.83
N TYR A 497 -16.05 22.38 2.98
CA TYR A 497 -16.55 23.37 3.93
C TYR A 497 -16.50 24.78 3.33
N GLU A 498 -17.45 25.63 3.67
CA GLU A 498 -17.62 26.95 3.06
C GLU A 498 -17.32 28.07 4.07
N LEU A 499 -16.54 29.06 3.63
CA LEU A 499 -16.23 30.27 4.39
C LEU A 499 -16.73 31.50 3.68
N LEU A 500 -17.10 32.53 4.46
CA LEU A 500 -17.42 33.85 3.94
C LEU A 500 -16.30 34.82 4.27
N ALA A 501 -15.44 35.12 3.29
CA ALA A 501 -14.32 36.05 3.46
C ALA A 501 -14.77 37.41 4.02
N GLY A 502 -13.97 37.97 4.91
CA GLY A 502 -14.28 39.22 5.62
C GLY A 502 -15.36 39.14 6.71
N ASP A 503 -16.09 38.03 6.85
CA ASP A 503 -17.08 37.86 7.92
C ASP A 503 -16.45 37.41 9.24
N LEU A 504 -16.83 38.06 10.34
CA LEU A 504 -16.25 37.80 11.67
C LEU A 504 -16.56 36.40 12.23
N ARG A 505 -17.66 35.75 11.84
CA ARG A 505 -18.06 34.44 12.39
C ARG A 505 -17.93 33.32 11.38
N LEU A 506 -18.28 33.61 10.12
CA LEU A 506 -18.27 32.63 9.02
C LEU A 506 -16.97 32.66 8.21
N GLY A 507 -16.11 33.66 8.41
CA GLY A 507 -14.94 33.85 7.57
C GLY A 507 -13.70 33.12 8.03
N ALA A 508 -13.63 32.65 9.28
CA ALA A 508 -12.38 32.14 9.84
C ALA A 508 -12.45 30.65 10.18
N ILE A 509 -11.37 29.93 9.88
CA ILE A 509 -11.13 28.59 10.42
C ILE A 509 -9.83 28.57 11.20
N GLN A 510 -9.81 27.77 12.26
CA GLN A 510 -8.58 27.35 12.91
C GLN A 510 -8.32 25.89 12.54
N PRO A 511 -7.34 25.61 11.66
CA PRO A 511 -7.04 24.25 11.25
C PRO A 511 -6.46 23.43 12.40
N VAL A 512 -6.83 22.14 12.45
CA VAL A 512 -6.31 21.18 13.40
C VAL A 512 -5.98 19.87 12.67
N ALA A 513 -4.78 19.35 12.92
CA ALA A 513 -4.35 18.05 12.42
C ALA A 513 -4.09 17.08 13.57
N ILE A 514 -4.40 15.81 13.35
CA ILE A 514 -3.99 14.69 14.22
C ILE A 514 -2.91 13.91 13.47
N VAL A 515 -1.75 13.81 14.09
CA VAL A 515 -0.60 13.06 13.57
C VAL A 515 -0.31 11.90 14.51
N GLN A 516 -0.11 10.71 13.95
CA GLN A 516 0.34 9.53 14.67
C GLN A 516 1.84 9.32 14.44
N HIS A 517 2.55 8.97 15.50
CA HIS A 517 3.93 8.53 15.41
C HIS A 517 3.98 7.03 15.10
N LEU A 518 4.65 6.63 14.03
CA LEU A 518 4.69 5.24 13.57
C LEU A 518 6.05 4.58 13.73
N THR A 519 7.01 5.26 14.35
CA THR A 519 8.36 4.71 14.50
C THR A 519 8.36 3.46 15.39
N ASN A 520 9.35 2.60 15.16
CA ASN A 520 9.58 1.39 15.92
C ASN A 520 10.98 1.38 16.54
N ASP A 521 11.08 1.00 17.80
CA ASP A 521 12.34 0.74 18.51
C ASP A 521 12.55 -0.72 18.92
N VAL A 522 11.50 -1.54 18.88
CA VAL A 522 11.47 -2.94 19.31
C VAL A 522 12.39 -3.84 18.48
N GLN A 523 12.77 -3.43 17.26
CA GLN A 523 13.77 -4.14 16.45
C GLN A 523 15.24 -3.89 16.91
N GLY A 524 15.48 -2.82 17.67
CA GLY A 524 16.80 -2.35 18.10
C GLY A 524 17.70 -1.80 16.98
N PRO A 525 18.85 -1.18 17.31
CA PRO A 525 19.69 -0.41 16.38
C PRO A 525 20.14 -1.12 15.09
N GLN A 526 20.12 -2.44 15.13
CA GLN A 526 20.55 -3.28 14.03
C GLN A 526 19.40 -3.60 13.04
N GLY A 527 18.13 -3.47 13.44
CA GLY A 527 16.99 -3.79 12.58
C GLY A 527 16.72 -2.72 11.51
N VAL A 528 16.22 -3.17 10.36
CA VAL A 528 15.97 -2.30 9.19
C VAL A 528 14.94 -1.22 9.49
N ASN A 529 13.88 -1.51 10.24
CA ASN A 529 12.82 -0.55 10.57
C ASN A 529 13.08 0.17 11.90
N TYR A 530 14.28 0.04 12.47
CA TYR A 530 14.63 0.77 13.69
C TYR A 530 14.78 2.26 13.41
N THR A 531 14.16 3.03 14.29
CA THR A 531 14.38 4.46 14.40
C THR A 531 14.79 4.78 15.81
N ARG A 532 15.84 5.61 15.95
CA ARG A 532 16.24 6.12 17.26
C ARG A 532 15.10 6.98 17.82
N GLN A 533 14.63 6.60 19.00
CA GLN A 533 13.52 7.28 19.69
C GLN A 533 13.95 8.64 20.23
N GLY A 534 12.97 9.52 20.42
CA GLY A 534 13.23 10.95 20.65
C GLY A 534 13.21 11.77 19.36
N THR A 535 12.37 11.41 18.40
CA THR A 535 12.25 12.15 17.15
C THR A 535 11.34 13.36 17.33
N ASN A 536 11.78 14.48 16.74
CA ASN A 536 10.93 15.64 16.57
C ASN A 536 10.25 15.53 15.21
N PHE A 537 9.21 16.29 14.98
CA PHE A 537 8.68 16.41 13.63
C PHE A 537 8.05 17.76 13.41
N LYS A 538 7.79 18.07 12.15
CA LYS A 538 7.19 19.34 11.75
C LYS A 538 5.93 19.04 10.99
N VAL A 539 4.80 19.59 11.43
CA VAL A 539 3.54 19.49 10.69
C VAL A 539 3.32 20.81 9.98
N ARG A 540 3.15 20.75 8.66
CA ARG A 540 2.88 21.90 7.80
C ARG A 540 1.43 21.83 7.33
N PHE A 541 0.74 22.96 7.40
CA PHE A 541 -0.58 23.16 6.84
C PHE A 541 -0.48 24.21 5.73
N ARG A 542 -0.90 23.86 4.53
CA ARG A 542 -0.84 24.71 3.35
C ARG A 542 -2.20 24.79 2.68
N ILE A 543 -2.59 25.99 2.26
CA ILE A 543 -3.80 26.24 1.46
C ILE A 543 -3.35 26.85 0.14
N ILE A 544 -3.80 26.26 -0.96
CA ILE A 544 -3.50 26.66 -2.33
C ILE A 544 -4.82 26.97 -3.03
N ASN A 545 -4.87 28.08 -3.75
CA ASN A 545 -5.98 28.34 -4.66
C ASN A 545 -5.81 27.46 -5.91
N GLU A 546 -6.78 26.58 -6.19
CA GLU A 546 -6.66 25.62 -7.30
C GLU A 546 -6.71 26.28 -8.68
N ALA A 547 -7.31 27.47 -8.80
CA ALA A 547 -7.40 28.20 -10.06
C ALA A 547 -6.14 29.03 -10.37
N THR A 548 -5.51 29.62 -9.35
CA THR A 548 -4.30 30.46 -9.54
C THR A 548 -3.00 29.74 -9.24
N GLY A 549 -3.05 28.60 -8.55
CA GLY A 549 -1.87 27.84 -8.07
C GLY A 549 -1.10 28.52 -6.93
N LYS A 550 -1.54 29.71 -6.47
CA LYS A 550 -0.85 30.48 -5.43
C LYS A 550 -1.13 29.93 -4.03
N ILE A 551 -0.14 30.08 -3.16
CA ILE A 551 -0.23 29.69 -1.76
C ILE A 551 -0.79 30.86 -0.95
N VAL A 552 -1.96 30.67 -0.35
CA VAL A 552 -2.63 31.72 0.45
C VAL A 552 -2.44 31.57 1.95
N TYR A 553 -2.08 30.37 2.39
CA TYR A 553 -1.74 30.09 3.77
C TYR A 553 -0.67 29.01 3.80
N ASN A 554 0.39 29.21 4.58
CA ASN A 554 1.47 28.25 4.75
C ASN A 554 2.07 28.41 6.14
N THR A 555 1.62 27.57 7.05
CA THR A 555 2.10 27.60 8.43
C THR A 555 2.62 26.24 8.81
N SER A 556 3.65 26.22 9.64
CA SER A 556 4.20 24.98 10.16
C SER A 556 4.44 25.07 11.65
N LYS A 557 4.15 24.00 12.37
CA LYS A 557 4.46 23.85 13.78
C LYS A 557 5.42 22.69 13.99
N ALA A 558 6.47 22.95 14.77
CA ALA A 558 7.32 21.89 15.27
C ALA A 558 6.61 21.18 16.42
N VAL A 559 6.76 19.86 16.48
CA VAL A 559 6.37 18.99 17.58
C VAL A 559 7.67 18.55 18.24
N THR A 560 7.88 19.05 19.46
CA THR A 560 9.07 18.82 20.28
C THR A 560 8.62 18.55 21.72
N ASP A 561 9.50 17.98 22.55
CA ASP A 561 9.26 17.81 23.99
C ASP A 561 8.87 19.14 24.66
N ALA A 562 9.57 20.24 24.35
CA ALA A 562 9.26 21.56 24.89
C ALA A 562 7.82 22.01 24.55
N ASN A 563 7.40 21.81 23.30
CA ASN A 563 6.06 22.19 22.85
C ASN A 563 4.96 21.33 23.51
N LEU A 564 5.24 20.05 23.78
CA LEU A 564 4.31 19.15 24.46
C LEU A 564 4.17 19.46 25.96
N ARG A 565 5.22 19.99 26.60
CA ARG A 565 5.17 20.46 27.99
C ARG A 565 4.37 21.75 28.13
N ASP A 566 4.51 22.67 27.19
CA ASP A 566 3.79 23.95 27.18
C ASP A 566 2.71 23.99 26.09
N SER A 567 1.72 23.12 26.28
CA SER A 567 0.72 22.86 25.26
C SER A 567 -0.26 24.02 25.02
N ALA A 568 -0.41 24.93 25.99
CA ALA A 568 -1.30 26.07 25.91
C ALA A 568 -0.75 27.14 24.95
N LEU A 569 0.56 27.39 24.98
CA LEU A 569 1.22 28.34 24.10
C LEU A 569 1.58 27.70 22.75
N SER A 570 2.01 26.44 22.75
CA SER A 570 2.46 25.78 21.52
C SER A 570 1.30 25.37 20.60
N GLY A 571 0.10 25.13 21.16
CA GLY A 571 -1.03 24.52 20.43
C GLY A 571 -0.75 23.08 19.98
N VAL A 572 0.24 22.42 20.58
CA VAL A 572 0.63 21.02 20.33
C VAL A 572 0.33 20.20 21.58
N GLN A 573 -0.50 19.16 21.44
CA GLN A 573 -1.02 18.38 22.56
C GLN A 573 -1.00 16.89 22.22
N ARG A 574 -0.62 16.05 23.19
CA ARG A 574 -0.89 14.62 23.10
C ARG A 574 -2.41 14.39 23.10
N CYS A 575 -2.88 13.47 22.28
CA CYS A 575 -4.30 13.14 22.20
C CYS A 575 -4.53 11.64 22.02
N ASP A 576 -5.80 11.23 21.98
CA ASP A 576 -6.20 9.98 21.36
C ASP A 576 -6.49 10.18 19.86
N ILE A 577 -6.88 9.10 19.18
CA ILE A 577 -7.23 9.12 17.77
C ILE A 577 -8.39 10.08 17.41
N ASN A 578 -9.29 10.35 18.37
CA ASN A 578 -10.43 11.24 18.18
C ASN A 578 -10.08 12.71 18.48
N GLY A 579 -8.82 12.99 18.82
CA GLY A 579 -8.36 14.34 19.14
C GLY A 579 -8.69 14.79 20.56
N VAL A 580 -9.12 13.88 21.45
CA VAL A 580 -9.34 14.18 22.87
C VAL A 580 -7.99 14.33 23.55
N ASN A 581 -7.82 15.44 24.29
CA ASN A 581 -6.55 15.75 24.94
C ASN A 581 -6.18 14.71 26.00
N ARG A 582 -4.91 14.30 25.99
CA ARG A 582 -4.32 13.43 27.00
C ARG A 582 -3.15 14.12 27.69
N PRO A 583 -2.90 13.82 28.98
CA PRO A 583 -1.75 14.37 29.67
C PRO A 583 -0.46 13.88 29.00
N TYR A 584 0.51 14.79 28.84
CA TYR A 584 1.85 14.46 28.38
C TYR A 584 2.65 13.86 29.54
N GLN A 585 2.62 12.53 29.66
CA GLN A 585 3.24 11.79 30.75
C GLN A 585 3.84 10.47 30.27
N PRO A 586 5.08 10.13 30.69
CA PRO A 586 6.01 10.96 31.47
C PRO A 586 6.62 12.11 30.64
N ALA A 587 6.74 13.31 31.22
CA ALA A 587 7.35 14.45 30.54
C ALA A 587 8.86 14.21 30.26
N GLY A 588 9.40 14.74 29.16
CA GLY A 588 10.80 14.54 28.77
C GLY A 588 11.08 13.30 27.93
N THR A 589 10.05 12.70 27.36
CA THR A 589 10.18 11.45 26.59
C THR A 589 9.96 11.61 25.09
N PHE A 590 9.80 12.85 24.61
CA PHE A 590 9.35 13.18 23.25
C PHE A 590 8.01 12.49 22.94
N VAL A 591 7.63 12.39 21.66
CA VAL A 591 6.46 11.60 21.24
C VAL A 591 6.89 10.14 21.20
N MET A 592 6.24 9.27 21.97
CA MET A 592 6.58 7.84 21.96
C MET A 592 6.00 7.15 20.70
N PRO A 593 6.53 5.97 20.32
CA PRO A 593 5.93 5.12 19.30
C PRO A 593 4.42 4.98 19.49
N TYR A 594 3.67 5.17 18.40
CA TYR A 594 2.22 4.99 18.29
C TYR A 594 1.33 5.98 18.98
N GLU A 595 1.90 6.99 19.61
CA GLU A 595 1.12 8.06 20.18
C GLU A 595 0.57 9.01 19.13
N PHE A 596 -0.54 9.66 19.50
CA PHE A 596 -1.18 10.67 18.68
C PHE A 596 -0.88 12.06 19.24
N VAL A 597 -0.62 12.99 18.32
CA VAL A 597 -0.40 14.40 18.61
C VAL A 597 -1.38 15.23 17.82
N LYS A 598 -2.13 16.06 18.52
CA LYS A 598 -2.98 17.10 17.96
C LYS A 598 -2.17 18.38 17.80
N VAL A 599 -2.17 18.91 16.59
CA VAL A 599 -1.52 20.18 16.23
C VAL A 599 -2.59 21.17 15.81
N THR A 600 -2.76 22.23 16.61
CA THR A 600 -3.68 23.35 16.32
C THR A 600 -2.89 24.48 15.68
N PHE A 601 -3.26 24.90 14.48
CA PHE A 601 -2.57 25.95 13.73
C PHE A 601 -3.14 27.35 14.07
N PRO A 602 -2.44 28.45 13.73
CA PRO A 602 -3.03 29.78 13.73
C PRO A 602 -4.24 29.85 12.78
N PRO A 603 -5.23 30.70 13.05
CA PRO A 603 -6.41 30.80 12.20
C PRO A 603 -6.05 31.29 10.79
N PHE A 604 -6.83 30.84 9.81
CA PHE A 604 -6.86 31.36 8.46
C PHE A 604 -8.09 32.25 8.31
N GLU A 605 -7.85 33.52 7.96
CA GLU A 605 -8.85 34.57 7.82
C GLU A 605 -8.70 35.20 6.41
N PRO A 606 -9.46 34.71 5.42
CA PRO A 606 -9.39 35.21 4.06
C PRO A 606 -10.04 36.59 3.93
N ASN A 607 -9.43 37.41 3.08
CA ASN A 607 -9.85 38.76 2.74
C ASN A 607 -10.69 38.76 1.47
N GLU A 608 -11.88 39.38 1.53
CA GLU A 608 -12.81 39.46 0.40
C GLU A 608 -12.29 40.26 -0.81
N PHE A 609 -11.29 41.13 -0.61
CA PHE A 609 -10.71 41.98 -1.65
C PHE A 609 -9.51 41.36 -2.38
N ILE A 610 -9.09 40.15 -2.00
CA ILE A 610 -7.95 39.46 -2.62
C ILE A 610 -8.47 38.24 -3.37
N ASP A 611 -8.57 38.32 -4.70
CA ASP A 611 -9.11 37.24 -5.54
C ASP A 611 -8.34 35.92 -5.37
N ASP A 612 -7.02 35.97 -5.12
CA ASP A 612 -6.23 34.78 -4.84
C ASP A 612 -6.75 34.00 -3.60
N GLN A 613 -7.42 34.66 -2.66
CA GLN A 613 -7.98 34.05 -1.45
C GLN A 613 -9.46 33.64 -1.60
N ILE A 614 -10.04 33.78 -2.78
CA ILE A 614 -11.44 33.45 -3.08
C ILE A 614 -11.52 32.23 -4.01
N GLY A 615 -12.56 31.44 -3.82
CA GLY A 615 -12.91 30.29 -4.65
C GLY A 615 -12.50 28.96 -4.05
N ARG A 616 -12.13 28.04 -4.93
CA ARG A 616 -11.85 26.65 -4.58
C ARG A 616 -10.40 26.49 -4.09
N MET A 617 -10.26 26.01 -2.86
CA MET A 617 -8.98 25.86 -2.18
C MET A 617 -8.65 24.40 -1.95
N LEU A 618 -7.43 24.01 -2.29
CA LEU A 618 -6.83 22.74 -1.90
C LEU A 618 -6.01 22.95 -0.64
N MET A 619 -6.40 22.25 0.42
CA MET A 619 -5.65 22.22 1.66
C MET A 619 -4.83 20.94 1.70
N SER A 620 -3.60 21.05 2.16
CA SER A 620 -2.70 19.92 2.38
C SER A 620 -2.04 20.04 3.74
N VAL A 621 -2.00 18.92 4.44
CA VAL A 621 -1.28 18.74 5.70
C VAL A 621 -0.16 17.75 5.44
N ILE A 622 1.06 18.13 5.79
CA ILE A 622 2.27 17.34 5.54
C ILE A 622 3.03 17.20 6.86
N ALA A 623 3.34 15.99 7.27
CA ALA A 623 4.15 15.68 8.44
C ALA A 623 5.59 15.32 8.04
N GLU A 624 6.56 16.13 8.44
CA GLU A 624 7.98 15.93 8.13
C GLU A 624 8.72 15.38 9.38
N PRO A 625 9.18 14.11 9.38
CA PRO A 625 9.96 13.56 10.49
C PRO A 625 11.38 14.13 10.52
N ARG A 626 11.84 14.47 11.74
CA ARG A 626 13.15 15.05 11.99
C ARG A 626 13.86 14.38 13.16
N ASP A 627 15.18 14.33 13.10
CA ASP A 627 15.97 13.85 14.23
C ASP A 627 15.97 14.89 15.38
N SER A 628 16.59 14.53 16.50
CA SER A 628 16.72 15.42 17.66
C SER A 628 17.62 16.63 17.41
N VAL A 629 18.37 16.66 16.30
CA VAL A 629 19.24 17.75 15.84
C VAL A 629 18.61 18.50 14.65
N ASN A 630 17.33 18.23 14.34
CA ASN A 630 16.52 18.85 13.29
C ASN A 630 16.88 18.47 11.83
N ASN A 631 17.69 17.45 11.60
CA ASN A 631 17.91 16.88 10.27
C ASN A 631 16.70 16.08 9.82
N LEU A 632 16.44 16.06 8.51
CA LEU A 632 15.38 15.23 7.93
C LEU A 632 15.74 13.75 8.09
N LEU A 633 14.81 12.95 8.61
CA LEU A 633 15.00 11.51 8.75
C LEU A 633 14.77 10.74 7.44
N GLY A 634 14.32 11.44 6.39
CA GLY A 634 13.95 10.84 5.11
C GLY A 634 12.78 9.90 5.30
N ASP A 635 11.56 10.45 5.40
CA ASP A 635 10.39 9.59 5.22
C ASP A 635 10.39 9.13 3.77
N GLU A 636 10.42 7.82 3.58
CA GLU A 636 10.34 7.24 2.26
C GLU A 636 8.90 6.80 1.94
N TRP A 637 7.95 7.07 2.83
CA TRP A 637 6.54 6.75 2.66
C TRP A 637 5.71 7.97 2.23
N PRO A 638 5.49 8.20 0.93
CA PRO A 638 4.91 9.45 0.43
C PRO A 638 3.39 9.59 0.56
N PHE A 639 2.66 8.58 1.05
CA PHE A 639 1.19 8.51 0.99
C PHE A 639 0.47 8.56 2.35
N ASP A 640 1.18 8.51 3.48
CA ASP A 640 0.57 8.47 4.83
C ASP A 640 0.93 9.71 5.67
N ASP A 641 2.03 10.38 5.32
CA ASP A 641 2.49 11.63 5.92
C ASP A 641 1.71 12.86 5.43
N THR A 642 0.91 12.70 4.36
CA THR A 642 0.19 13.77 3.70
C THR A 642 -1.30 13.47 3.58
N THR A 643 -2.15 14.45 3.89
CA THR A 643 -3.60 14.38 3.69
C THR A 643 -4.10 15.71 3.18
N GLY A 644 -5.12 15.69 2.33
CA GLY A 644 -5.73 16.91 1.80
C GLY A 644 -7.25 16.91 1.89
N LEU A 645 -7.82 18.11 1.91
CA LEU A 645 -9.25 18.38 1.89
C LEU A 645 -9.50 19.61 1.02
N ARG A 646 -10.73 19.76 0.53
CA ARG A 646 -11.15 20.96 -0.20
C ARG A 646 -11.92 21.91 0.71
N LEU A 647 -11.75 23.20 0.47
CA LEU A 647 -12.43 24.30 1.15
C LEU A 647 -12.90 25.30 0.09
N PHE A 648 -14.07 25.89 0.28
CA PHE A 648 -14.55 26.97 -0.56
C PHE A 648 -14.53 28.28 0.22
N VAL A 649 -13.88 29.29 -0.33
CA VAL A 649 -13.90 30.64 0.23
C VAL A 649 -14.75 31.53 -0.67
N MET A 650 -15.85 32.00 -0.13
CA MET A 650 -16.81 32.83 -0.84
C MET A 650 -16.61 34.29 -0.46
N ARG A 651 -16.99 35.19 -1.35
CA ARG A 651 -17.18 36.61 -1.05
C ARG A 651 -18.63 37.00 -1.25
N ARG A 652 -19.08 38.06 -0.59
CA ARG A 652 -20.42 38.58 -0.82
C ARG A 652 -20.45 39.34 -2.15
N LEU A 653 -21.37 38.95 -3.03
CA LEU A 653 -21.53 39.60 -4.33
C LEU A 653 -22.52 40.76 -4.23
N ALA A 654 -22.15 41.90 -4.79
CA ALA A 654 -23.04 43.07 -4.85
C ALA A 654 -24.24 42.80 -5.78
N GLU A 655 -24.01 42.05 -6.85
CA GLU A 655 -24.99 41.58 -7.83
C GLU A 655 -24.51 40.25 -8.41
N PHE A 656 -25.42 39.50 -9.01
CA PHE A 656 -25.12 38.20 -9.60
C PHE A 656 -25.58 38.15 -11.04
N ASN A 657 -24.62 37.99 -11.94
CA ASN A 657 -24.85 37.68 -13.34
C ASN A 657 -23.76 36.72 -13.80
N ASP A 658 -24.17 35.59 -14.37
CA ASP A 658 -23.24 34.64 -14.95
C ASP A 658 -23.79 34.06 -16.24
N ASP A 659 -23.09 34.34 -17.32
CA ASP A 659 -23.34 33.84 -18.67
C ASP A 659 -22.32 32.77 -19.08
N VAL A 660 -21.52 32.30 -18.11
CA VAL A 660 -20.46 31.30 -18.27
C VAL A 660 -19.31 31.76 -19.19
N GLY A 661 -19.31 33.02 -19.63
CA GLY A 661 -18.19 33.61 -20.39
C GLY A 661 -16.91 33.72 -19.56
N GLU A 662 -17.03 33.66 -18.23
CA GLU A 662 -15.94 33.59 -17.28
C GLU A 662 -15.89 32.20 -16.64
N PHE A 663 -14.91 31.38 -17.02
CA PHE A 663 -14.70 30.03 -16.48
C PHE A 663 -13.22 29.81 -16.17
N HIS A 664 -12.89 28.82 -15.34
CA HIS A 664 -11.53 28.52 -14.91
C HIS A 664 -11.14 27.08 -15.22
N ILE A 665 -9.84 26.84 -15.38
CA ILE A 665 -9.27 25.50 -15.55
C ILE A 665 -8.64 25.08 -14.24
N VAL A 666 -9.09 23.96 -13.68
CA VAL A 666 -8.58 23.39 -12.43
C VAL A 666 -8.42 21.90 -12.61
N GLY A 667 -7.24 21.37 -12.27
CA GLY A 667 -6.93 19.95 -12.47
C GLY A 667 -7.00 19.49 -13.94
N GLY A 668 -6.91 20.43 -14.89
CA GLY A 668 -7.06 20.16 -16.32
C GLY A 668 -8.50 20.19 -16.85
N ALA A 669 -9.51 20.33 -15.99
CA ALA A 669 -10.92 20.42 -16.36
C ALA A 669 -11.43 21.87 -16.32
N ALA A 670 -12.32 22.22 -17.24
CA ALA A 670 -13.00 23.51 -17.27
C ALA A 670 -14.18 23.50 -16.30
N MET A 671 -14.26 24.53 -15.45
CA MET A 671 -15.28 24.66 -14.42
C MET A 671 -15.84 26.07 -14.34
N PRO A 672 -17.06 26.26 -13.79
CA PRO A 672 -17.68 27.57 -13.63
C PRO A 672 -16.78 28.52 -12.84
N SER A 673 -16.95 29.85 -13.00
CA SER A 673 -16.09 30.81 -12.31
C SER A 673 -15.99 30.52 -10.81
N VAL A 674 -14.76 30.25 -10.35
CA VAL A 674 -14.47 30.00 -8.92
C VAL A 674 -14.71 31.26 -8.07
N LEU A 675 -14.91 32.42 -8.69
CA LEU A 675 -15.19 33.69 -8.01
C LEU A 675 -16.69 33.96 -7.84
N LYS A 676 -17.54 33.10 -8.40
CA LYS A 676 -19.01 33.23 -8.40
C LYS A 676 -19.72 32.00 -7.86
N TRP A 677 -19.11 30.83 -8.01
CA TRP A 677 -19.74 29.54 -7.72
C TRP A 677 -18.94 28.68 -6.75
N VAL A 678 -19.64 28.01 -5.86
CA VAL A 678 -19.20 26.76 -5.25
C VAL A 678 -19.60 25.63 -6.18
N ASN A 679 -18.61 24.99 -6.79
CA ASN A 679 -18.80 23.94 -7.78
C ASN A 679 -18.38 22.57 -7.23
N ILE A 680 -19.33 21.64 -7.15
CA ILE A 680 -19.12 20.24 -6.80
C ILE A 680 -19.41 19.41 -8.05
N GLU A 681 -18.33 19.08 -8.77
CA GLU A 681 -18.33 18.16 -9.93
C GLU A 681 -19.18 18.58 -11.16
N ALA A 682 -19.52 19.86 -11.33
CA ALA A 682 -20.04 20.37 -12.60
C ALA A 682 -18.92 20.85 -13.54
N ASP A 683 -19.08 20.60 -14.84
CA ASP A 683 -18.10 20.96 -15.86
C ASP A 683 -18.58 22.14 -16.72
N VAL A 684 -17.65 22.90 -17.28
CA VAL A 684 -17.95 23.84 -18.38
C VAL A 684 -17.53 23.18 -19.69
N VAL A 685 -18.45 23.14 -20.65
CA VAL A 685 -18.25 22.48 -21.94
C VAL A 685 -18.55 23.43 -23.09
N ASP A 686 -18.10 23.07 -24.29
CA ASP A 686 -18.45 23.79 -25.52
C ASP A 686 -19.95 23.64 -25.79
N GLY A 687 -20.67 24.77 -25.77
CA GLY A 687 -22.12 24.78 -25.93
C GLY A 687 -22.56 24.53 -27.37
N ASP A 688 -21.76 24.87 -28.38
CA ASP A 688 -22.10 24.63 -29.79
C ASP A 688 -21.99 23.13 -30.14
N GLU A 689 -21.09 22.43 -29.47
CA GLU A 689 -20.93 20.98 -29.58
C GLU A 689 -21.98 20.23 -28.76
N ILE A 690 -22.17 20.61 -27.50
CA ILE A 690 -22.96 19.83 -26.54
C ILE A 690 -24.43 20.25 -26.52
N THR A 691 -24.83 21.40 -27.05
CA THR A 691 -26.23 21.84 -27.03
C THR A 691 -26.75 22.16 -28.44
N ASN A 692 -28.05 21.95 -28.66
CA ASN A 692 -28.70 22.34 -29.91
C ASN A 692 -28.84 23.86 -30.04
N ASN A 693 -28.94 24.56 -28.92
CA ASN A 693 -29.21 25.99 -28.89
C ASN A 693 -28.57 26.61 -27.64
N PRO A 694 -27.25 26.85 -27.66
CA PRO A 694 -26.57 27.41 -26.49
C PRO A 694 -27.13 28.79 -26.15
N PRO A 695 -27.25 29.12 -24.84
CA PRO A 695 -27.72 30.42 -24.40
C PRO A 695 -26.77 31.53 -24.90
N PRO A 696 -27.29 32.74 -25.16
CA PRO A 696 -26.43 33.89 -25.46
C PRO A 696 -25.62 34.29 -24.21
N PRO A 697 -24.44 34.91 -24.37
CA PRO A 697 -23.81 35.35 -25.61
C PRO A 697 -23.04 34.23 -26.36
N ARG A 698 -23.24 34.16 -27.68
CA ARG A 698 -22.58 33.16 -28.55
C ARG A 698 -21.29 33.68 -29.13
N LEU A 699 -20.20 33.47 -28.42
CA LEU A 699 -18.85 33.83 -28.83
C LEU A 699 -17.87 32.75 -28.36
N GLU A 700 -16.62 32.86 -28.79
CA GLU A 700 -15.53 32.06 -28.22
C GLU A 700 -14.97 32.79 -27.00
N TYR A 701 -14.88 32.09 -25.88
CA TYR A 701 -14.33 32.61 -24.63
C TYR A 701 -13.12 31.78 -24.22
N SER A 702 -12.05 32.47 -23.81
CA SER A 702 -10.89 31.84 -23.19
C SER A 702 -11.10 31.66 -21.69
N ALA A 703 -10.54 30.59 -21.12
CA ALA A 703 -10.53 30.43 -19.67
C ALA A 703 -9.81 31.60 -19.00
N ALA A 704 -10.34 32.10 -17.89
CA ALA A 704 -9.83 33.27 -17.18
C ALA A 704 -8.39 33.09 -16.66
N ASN A 705 -7.96 31.84 -16.42
CA ASN A 705 -6.62 31.50 -15.94
C ASN A 705 -5.75 30.76 -16.98
N ASN A 706 -6.25 30.52 -18.19
CA ASN A 706 -5.47 29.88 -19.26
C ASN A 706 -6.02 30.25 -20.66
N GLU A 707 -5.36 31.20 -21.32
CA GLU A 707 -5.78 31.72 -22.63
C GLU A 707 -5.74 30.68 -23.78
N ASN A 708 -5.00 29.58 -23.59
CA ASN A 708 -4.86 28.52 -24.59
C ASN A 708 -6.09 27.60 -24.66
N ILE A 709 -6.93 27.59 -23.63
CA ILE A 709 -8.15 26.78 -23.60
C ILE A 709 -9.32 27.70 -23.88
N ARG A 710 -10.03 27.41 -24.97
CA ARG A 710 -11.17 28.19 -25.45
C ARG A 710 -12.36 27.29 -25.69
N LEU A 711 -13.54 27.80 -25.35
CA LEU A 711 -14.81 27.12 -25.55
C LEU A 711 -15.76 28.06 -26.29
N LYS A 712 -16.54 27.52 -27.23
CA LYS A 712 -17.57 28.28 -27.94
C LYS A 712 -18.88 28.22 -27.16
N SER A 713 -19.48 29.38 -26.95
CA SER A 713 -20.75 29.55 -26.24
C SER A 713 -20.79 28.68 -24.97
N PRO A 714 -19.82 28.80 -24.05
CA PRO A 714 -19.62 27.87 -22.95
C PRO A 714 -20.89 27.69 -22.12
N VAL A 715 -21.15 26.46 -21.69
CA VAL A 715 -22.31 26.13 -20.84
C VAL A 715 -21.88 25.25 -19.67
N ILE A 716 -22.56 25.40 -18.54
CA ILE A 716 -22.37 24.51 -17.39
C ILE A 716 -23.13 23.20 -17.65
N ARG A 717 -22.41 22.09 -17.62
CA ARG A 717 -22.94 20.74 -17.75
C ARG A 717 -22.93 20.08 -16.39
N MET A 718 -24.11 19.70 -15.92
CA MET A 718 -24.30 18.78 -14.81
C MET A 718 -24.73 17.43 -15.42
N ASN A 719 -23.86 16.42 -15.31
CA ASN A 719 -24.01 15.12 -15.93
C ASN A 719 -24.20 13.96 -14.93
N ARG A 720 -24.13 14.21 -13.61
CA ARG A 720 -24.17 13.19 -12.55
C ARG A 720 -23.06 12.14 -12.66
N TYR A 721 -21.97 12.43 -13.36
CA TYR A 721 -20.81 11.55 -13.40
C TYR A 721 -19.66 12.22 -12.65
N ASN A 722 -19.02 11.49 -11.74
CA ASN A 722 -17.72 11.96 -11.24
C ASN A 722 -16.69 11.96 -12.37
N LEU A 723 -15.54 12.58 -12.12
CA LEU A 723 -14.37 12.52 -13.00
C LEU A 723 -13.89 11.08 -13.33
N GLY A 724 -14.38 10.07 -12.59
CA GLY A 724 -14.13 8.64 -12.83
C GLY A 724 -15.21 7.92 -13.66
N GLY A 725 -16.18 8.63 -14.23
CA GLY A 725 -17.23 8.06 -15.08
C GLY A 725 -18.28 7.22 -14.33
N THR A 726 -18.40 7.39 -13.02
CA THR A 726 -19.40 6.71 -12.19
C THR A 726 -20.54 7.66 -11.82
N ASP A 727 -21.78 7.15 -11.82
CA ASP A 727 -22.98 7.90 -11.45
C ASP A 727 -22.87 8.38 -9.98
N ILE A 728 -23.16 9.66 -9.74
CA ILE A 728 -23.22 10.26 -8.40
C ILE A 728 -24.67 10.60 -8.08
N PRO A 729 -25.18 10.13 -6.94
CA PRO A 729 -24.54 9.22 -5.99
C PRO A 729 -24.70 7.77 -6.49
N PRO A 730 -24.05 6.79 -5.85
CA PRO A 730 -24.29 5.39 -6.17
C PRO A 730 -25.79 5.06 -6.25
N ASN A 731 -26.15 4.16 -7.17
CA ASN A 731 -27.54 3.73 -7.38
C ASN A 731 -28.27 3.48 -6.04
N GLY A 732 -29.34 4.23 -5.79
CA GLY A 732 -30.15 4.11 -4.56
C GLY A 732 -29.85 5.14 -3.46
N GLN A 733 -28.90 6.06 -3.67
CA GLN A 733 -28.68 7.21 -2.80
C GLN A 733 -29.25 8.51 -3.42
N TYR A 734 -29.46 9.54 -2.61
CA TYR A 734 -29.86 10.88 -3.06
C TYR A 734 -28.64 11.81 -3.12
N GLY A 735 -28.39 12.50 -4.24
CA GLY A 735 -27.20 13.35 -4.49
C GLY A 735 -26.97 13.66 -5.98
N GLY A 736 -25.83 14.28 -6.34
CA GLY A 736 -25.39 14.54 -7.71
C GLY A 736 -24.43 15.74 -7.79
N ASP A 737 -24.13 16.21 -9.00
CA ASP A 737 -23.40 17.46 -9.20
C ASP A 737 -24.17 18.59 -8.49
N GLU A 738 -23.44 19.51 -7.86
CA GLU A 738 -24.04 20.61 -7.11
C GLU A 738 -23.36 21.93 -7.47
N LEU A 739 -24.18 22.96 -7.69
CA LEU A 739 -23.72 24.30 -7.95
C LEU A 739 -24.44 25.27 -7.01
N ARG A 740 -23.69 26.00 -6.19
CA ARG A 740 -24.24 27.02 -5.28
C ARG A 740 -23.63 28.37 -5.61
N SER A 741 -24.46 29.39 -5.80
CA SER A 741 -23.97 30.76 -6.00
C SER A 741 -23.34 31.29 -4.72
N PHE A 742 -22.34 32.15 -4.83
CA PHE A 742 -21.88 32.92 -3.69
C PHE A 742 -23.00 33.77 -3.10
N PRO A 743 -22.94 34.14 -1.81
CA PRO A 743 -23.98 34.93 -1.17
C PRO A 743 -24.18 36.27 -1.87
N VAL A 744 -25.41 36.54 -2.34
CA VAL A 744 -25.78 37.78 -3.02
C VAL A 744 -26.39 38.76 -2.02
N ASN A 745 -25.91 40.00 -2.02
CA ASN A 745 -26.43 41.04 -1.15
C ASN A 745 -27.77 41.60 -1.67
N LEU A 746 -28.87 41.17 -1.06
CA LEU A 746 -30.23 41.66 -1.38
C LEU A 746 -30.69 42.81 -0.49
N ASN A 747 -29.84 43.31 0.42
CA ASN A 747 -30.23 44.40 1.31
C ASN A 747 -30.64 45.64 0.49
N ARG A 748 -31.82 46.18 0.80
CA ARG A 748 -32.42 47.36 0.12
C ARG A 748 -32.76 47.14 -1.37
N ARG A 749 -32.71 45.91 -1.88
CA ARG A 749 -33.22 45.59 -3.23
C ARG A 749 -34.67 45.10 -3.11
N GLN A 750 -35.63 45.91 -3.57
CA GLN A 750 -37.04 45.51 -3.68
C GLN A 750 -37.27 44.81 -5.02
N ASN A 751 -38.14 43.79 -5.06
CA ASN A 751 -38.51 43.03 -6.27
C ASN A 751 -37.33 42.36 -7.01
N ALA A 752 -36.36 41.78 -6.27
CA ALA A 752 -35.29 41.02 -6.89
C ALA A 752 -35.85 39.78 -7.63
N VAL A 753 -35.52 39.64 -8.93
CA VAL A 753 -35.92 38.51 -9.78
C VAL A 753 -34.69 37.64 -10.04
N LEU A 754 -34.80 36.34 -9.74
CA LEU A 754 -33.81 35.34 -10.14
C LEU A 754 -34.32 34.66 -11.42
N SER A 755 -33.56 34.77 -12.51
CA SER A 755 -33.83 34.08 -13.77
C SER A 755 -32.77 33.01 -14.00
N ILE A 756 -33.19 31.80 -14.33
CA ILE A 756 -32.32 30.66 -14.62
C ILE A 756 -32.76 30.06 -15.96
N SER A 757 -31.82 29.88 -16.87
CA SER A 757 -32.03 29.14 -18.12
C SER A 757 -31.26 27.82 -18.06
N TYR A 758 -31.90 26.71 -18.39
CA TYR A 758 -31.25 25.40 -18.38
C TYR A 758 -31.72 24.54 -19.57
N GLN A 759 -30.85 23.66 -20.05
CA GLN A 759 -31.15 22.66 -21.07
C GLN A 759 -30.81 21.28 -20.51
N ARG A 760 -31.77 20.34 -20.53
CA ARG A 760 -31.66 19.06 -19.82
C ARG A 760 -31.04 17.91 -20.62
N ALA A 761 -30.91 18.06 -21.92
CA ALA A 761 -30.30 17.05 -22.79
C ALA A 761 -29.29 17.72 -23.71
N GLY A 762 -28.08 17.18 -23.73
CA GLY A 762 -27.08 17.55 -24.72
C GLY A 762 -27.54 17.22 -26.14
N LYS A 763 -26.73 17.54 -27.13
CA LYS A 763 -26.96 17.30 -28.55
C LYS A 763 -26.99 15.79 -28.79
N LEU A 764 -28.19 15.24 -28.97
CA LEU A 764 -28.39 13.82 -29.27
C LEU A 764 -28.03 13.57 -30.75
N THR A 765 -26.97 12.81 -30.99
CA THR A 765 -26.57 12.32 -32.32
C THR A 765 -27.45 11.13 -32.72
N GLY A 766 -28.67 11.44 -33.12
CA GLY A 766 -29.70 10.48 -33.52
C GLY A 766 -31.05 11.13 -33.28
N GLY A 767 -31.83 11.32 -34.35
CA GLY A 767 -33.02 12.17 -34.37
C GLY A 767 -33.91 12.03 -33.13
N ILE A 768 -34.47 13.16 -32.70
CA ILE A 768 -35.44 13.23 -31.61
C ILE A 768 -36.66 12.39 -32.03
N GLY A 769 -36.64 11.09 -31.72
CA GLY A 769 -37.82 10.25 -31.84
C GLY A 769 -38.90 10.92 -30.99
N ARG A 770 -39.96 11.44 -31.62
CA ARG A 770 -41.11 12.00 -30.93
C ARG A 770 -41.80 10.86 -30.19
N GLY A 771 -41.31 10.52 -28.98
CA GLY A 771 -41.74 9.38 -28.18
C GLY A 771 -43.15 9.50 -27.57
N PHE A 772 -44.06 10.24 -28.22
CA PHE A 772 -45.45 10.32 -27.78
C PHE A 772 -46.24 9.04 -28.12
N SER A 773 -45.73 8.16 -29.00
CA SER A 773 -46.42 6.95 -29.47
C SER A 773 -45.99 5.63 -28.80
N ASP A 774 -44.89 5.60 -28.05
CA ASP A 774 -44.21 4.33 -27.71
C ASP A 774 -44.27 3.97 -26.22
N ASN A 775 -45.12 4.64 -25.42
CA ASN A 775 -45.22 4.47 -23.96
C ASN A 775 -43.89 4.57 -23.19
N ARG A 776 -42.84 5.11 -23.82
CA ARG A 776 -41.52 5.32 -23.22
C ARG A 776 -41.33 6.83 -23.08
N LEU A 777 -41.28 7.30 -21.84
CA LEU A 777 -40.88 8.67 -21.52
C LEU A 777 -39.42 8.86 -21.97
N VAL A 778 -39.22 9.50 -23.11
CA VAL A 778 -37.92 9.98 -23.58
C VAL A 778 -37.93 11.49 -23.39
N GLY A 779 -37.55 11.94 -22.18
CA GLY A 779 -37.62 13.35 -21.82
C GLY A 779 -37.76 13.62 -20.31
N PRO A 780 -37.80 14.90 -19.91
CA PRO A 780 -37.59 15.38 -18.52
C PRO A 780 -38.59 14.88 -17.44
N GLU A 781 -38.12 14.29 -16.32
CA GLU A 781 -38.85 14.20 -15.02
C GLU A 781 -38.95 15.56 -14.29
N HIS A 782 -40.14 15.99 -13.89
CA HIS A 782 -40.41 17.35 -13.40
C HIS A 782 -39.97 17.57 -11.94
N ARG A 783 -39.09 18.55 -11.67
CA ARG A 783 -39.14 19.34 -10.42
C ARG A 783 -38.28 20.62 -10.48
N VAL A 784 -38.91 21.76 -10.28
CA VAL A 784 -38.28 23.02 -9.83
C VAL A 784 -39.05 23.40 -8.57
N ASP A 785 -38.38 23.46 -7.42
CA ASP A 785 -38.98 23.91 -6.15
C ASP A 785 -38.56 25.37 -5.95
N ALA A 786 -39.50 26.30 -6.03
CA ALA A 786 -39.28 27.70 -5.70
C ALA A 786 -40.53 28.33 -5.09
N THR A 787 -40.69 28.22 -3.76
CA THR A 787 -41.23 29.31 -2.94
C THR A 787 -40.95 29.10 -1.45
N VAL A 788 -40.17 30.00 -0.85
CA VAL A 788 -40.23 30.27 0.58
C VAL A 788 -41.34 31.28 0.79
N THR A 789 -42.48 30.84 1.32
CA THR A 789 -43.46 31.76 1.89
C THR A 789 -44.03 31.16 3.18
N ALA A 790 -43.54 31.73 4.29
CA ALA A 790 -44.03 31.61 5.66
C ALA A 790 -43.97 30.23 6.34
N VAL A 791 -43.54 30.29 7.59
CA VAL A 791 -43.42 29.22 8.59
C VAL A 791 -44.75 28.48 8.72
N ASN A 792 -44.77 27.16 8.44
CA ASN A 792 -45.80 26.16 8.78
C ASN A 792 -46.87 25.70 7.74
N SER A 793 -46.67 25.76 6.43
CA SER A 793 -47.52 24.92 5.54
C SER A 793 -46.82 24.40 4.29
N ILE A 794 -46.66 23.07 4.19
CA ILE A 794 -46.29 22.39 2.95
C ILE A 794 -47.58 22.24 2.12
N ARG A 795 -47.77 23.05 1.08
CA ARG A 795 -48.77 22.77 0.04
C ARG A 795 -48.09 22.02 -1.10
N PHE A 796 -48.56 20.81 -1.37
CA PHE A 796 -48.23 20.09 -2.59
C PHE A 796 -49.10 20.65 -3.73
N ILE A 797 -48.50 21.36 -4.67
CA ILE A 797 -49.16 21.67 -5.95
C ILE A 797 -49.09 20.40 -6.80
N ARG A 798 -50.24 19.75 -7.03
CA ARG A 798 -50.33 18.47 -7.76
C ARG A 798 -50.42 18.62 -9.28
N ASN A 799 -50.61 19.83 -9.79
CA ASN A 799 -50.77 20.09 -11.22
C ASN A 799 -49.74 21.13 -11.68
N PRO A 800 -48.81 20.77 -12.58
CA PRO A 800 -47.73 21.65 -13.04
C PRO A 800 -48.18 22.75 -14.02
N ASP A 801 -49.46 22.78 -14.41
CA ASP A 801 -50.00 23.71 -15.41
C ASP A 801 -50.73 24.92 -14.80
N GLU A 802 -50.75 25.04 -13.47
CA GLU A 802 -51.31 26.21 -12.78
C GLU A 802 -50.19 27.00 -12.11
N LEU A 803 -49.63 27.95 -12.89
CA LEU A 803 -48.95 29.16 -12.41
C LEU A 803 -49.80 30.39 -12.74
#